data_AF-A0A2A4MR49-F1
#
_entry.id   AF-A0A2A4MR49-F1
#
_cell.length_a   1.000
_cell.length_b   1.000
_cell.length_c   1.000
_cell.angle_alpha   90.00
_cell.angle_beta   90.00
_cell.angle_gamma   90.00
#
_symmetry.space_group_name_H-M   'P 1'
#
loop_
_entity.id
_entity.type
_entity.pdbx_description
1 polymer ?
#
loop_
_entity_poly.entity_id
_entity_poly.type
_entity_poly.pdbx_seq_one_letter_code
_entity_poly.pdbx_strand_id
1 'polypeptide(L)'
;MLYRLSLMSFISIISALCIHPASGQPQRTALITESLFSPGSELLRQQRNYGYGSQTNRFGFNVWRRNLVFLGVSTPTTDRGYNCGYETALQILVEIRNTKGIEHAYQKEWAMNQQIVLSACEFGRVEYSESLNPYQTDPPPRAEGDFIYQSASLNFYRSNYELALAAYQQLAADSTSPMRPRATYMVMRTLKALRRTVEAYAMADSILADQSLTEIHEISHNYRFVIAYRNPGEVAEEHLHWLLQTVRTNPERSANPVRAINDSLDASYQLNLYFPAADRQSGAIDWWLDDTPPSTPKMRAVYDLSRSDELVDWLQAEWAKNVLRSDWLWSLHELGSYWTQNANIVQHALERWNAGDGLHWLQIVASRVHPQSPSSQQVLNSYNEILEFAELHNESADYKLIVIDLWLQTIRIHLGRAEYQLAMDRALVFPLGEEYSNIRALRPRLLTSDPINRAVGQATDEAALTLLRWLVYVGEHQHARRFLDMLTTNTTGRRARRIGNMTHQYRILLARDWSEVMANFKPTSGGRSSTTNYESAIINLLPSVELIKLAEHEDNFTAEQRGTLTRTAFTRAVILQEEDNIITFGIEAAIHNPELRDEILAIVNSRDFDRLPDLLLKYPRFRITSNLVMAWSYYRNQNLFAHEIDIWNHNDNNWWCRYDHEYFLNGMYRALTISPSPVRLFQNTRGRMTTDTMLKYQSIQEQFLSTHPVLSVINTEEERLLANAGSGPEYLSLQIIARDKGLRWRVWEKNRRERQALALHLAVKSTRYGCNRSGPHSEYSKKAFTILHKDYANSPWTQRTPYWFN
;
A
#
# COMPACT_ATOMS: atom_id res chain seq x y z
N MET A 1 -10.85 6.65 -1.42
CA MET A 1 -11.70 7.31 -0.40
C MET A 1 -11.01 8.50 0.27
N LEU A 2 -9.84 8.36 0.92
CA LEU A 2 -8.97 9.51 1.30
C LEU A 2 -8.71 10.45 0.10
N TYR A 3 -8.58 9.88 -1.09
CA TYR A 3 -8.50 10.65 -2.34
C TYR A 3 -9.79 11.42 -2.65
N ARG A 4 -11.01 10.91 -2.43
CA ARG A 4 -12.27 11.55 -2.87
C ARG A 4 -12.63 12.81 -2.08
N LEU A 5 -12.57 12.81 -0.75
CA LEU A 5 -12.80 14.02 0.06
C LEU A 5 -11.61 15.00 -0.03
N SER A 6 -10.38 14.49 -0.10
CA SER A 6 -9.21 15.32 -0.38
C SER A 6 -9.23 15.95 -1.76
N LEU A 7 -9.93 15.35 -2.72
CA LEU A 7 -10.11 15.80 -4.11
C LEU A 7 -11.31 16.77 -4.20
N MET A 8 -12.41 16.52 -3.50
CA MET A 8 -13.53 17.46 -3.34
C MET A 8 -13.08 18.76 -2.67
N SER A 9 -12.23 18.67 -1.63
CA SER A 9 -11.59 19.86 -1.00
C SER A 9 -10.54 20.55 -1.89
N PHE A 10 -10.08 19.93 -2.99
CA PHE A 10 -8.97 20.42 -3.83
C PHE A 10 -9.43 21.16 -5.09
N ILE A 11 -10.71 21.09 -5.46
CA ILE A 11 -11.16 21.32 -6.85
C ILE A 11 -12.10 22.51 -7.03
N SER A 12 -12.41 23.26 -5.97
CA SER A 12 -13.24 24.49 -6.01
C SER A 12 -12.63 25.67 -6.80
N ILE A 13 -11.62 25.43 -7.65
CA ILE A 13 -10.70 26.38 -8.33
C ILE A 13 -11.31 27.11 -9.52
N ILE A 14 -12.44 26.69 -10.10
CA ILE A 14 -12.85 27.20 -11.43
C ILE A 14 -14.24 27.87 -11.46
N SER A 15 -15.04 27.77 -10.40
CA SER A 15 -16.47 28.11 -10.46
C SER A 15 -16.82 29.62 -10.38
N ALA A 16 -15.85 30.50 -10.09
CA ALA A 16 -16.15 31.90 -9.75
C ALA A 16 -16.22 32.88 -10.94
N LEU A 17 -16.04 32.44 -12.19
CA LEU A 17 -15.93 33.38 -13.33
C LEU A 17 -17.01 33.26 -14.44
N CYS A 18 -17.96 32.33 -14.37
CA CYS A 18 -18.95 32.16 -15.46
C CYS A 18 -20.36 31.74 -15.00
N ILE A 19 -20.97 32.40 -14.00
CA ILE A 19 -22.37 32.11 -13.64
C ILE A 19 -23.25 33.34 -13.88
N HIS A 20 -23.87 33.40 -15.06
CA HIS A 20 -25.16 34.06 -15.22
C HIS A 20 -26.22 32.95 -15.41
N PRO A 21 -27.26 32.86 -14.56
CA PRO A 21 -28.34 31.92 -14.80
C PRO A 21 -29.11 32.35 -16.05
N ALA A 22 -29.12 31.51 -17.08
CA ALA A 22 -30.05 31.64 -18.19
C ALA A 22 -31.47 31.38 -17.64
N SER A 23 -32.35 32.38 -17.76
CA SER A 23 -33.74 32.28 -17.32
C SER A 23 -34.49 31.24 -18.15
N GLY A 24 -34.82 30.09 -17.56
CA GLY A 24 -35.68 29.08 -18.20
C GLY A 24 -35.34 27.61 -17.92
N GLN A 25 -34.23 27.28 -17.26
CA GLN A 25 -33.92 25.89 -16.93
C GLN A 25 -34.64 25.40 -15.65
N PRO A 26 -35.03 24.11 -15.56
CA PRO A 26 -35.55 23.51 -14.33
C PRO A 26 -34.58 23.75 -13.16
N GLN A 27 -35.11 24.02 -11.97
CA GLN A 27 -34.28 24.25 -10.78
C GLN A 27 -33.44 23.02 -10.46
N ARG A 28 -32.13 23.12 -10.74
CA ARG A 28 -31.13 22.19 -10.25
C ARG A 28 -31.15 22.17 -8.72
N THR A 29 -31.14 20.98 -8.13
CA THR A 29 -31.06 20.84 -6.67
C THR A 29 -29.65 21.22 -6.17
N ALA A 30 -29.59 22.13 -5.22
CA ALA A 30 -28.34 22.52 -4.58
C ALA A 30 -27.71 21.32 -3.83
N LEU A 31 -26.40 21.15 -3.91
CA LEU A 31 -25.71 20.15 -3.09
C LEU A 31 -25.31 20.77 -1.75
N ILE A 32 -25.48 20.01 -0.66
CA ILE A 32 -24.93 20.38 0.65
C ILE A 32 -23.41 20.69 0.53
N THR A 33 -22.70 19.89 -0.26
CA THR A 33 -21.24 20.02 -0.45
C THR A 33 -20.82 21.32 -1.14
N GLU A 34 -21.65 21.88 -2.03
CA GLU A 34 -21.32 23.10 -2.77
C GLU A 34 -21.28 24.34 -1.88
N SER A 35 -22.08 24.36 -0.82
CA SER A 35 -22.02 25.44 0.16
C SER A 35 -20.83 25.30 1.13
N LEU A 36 -20.30 24.08 1.31
CA LEU A 36 -19.33 23.73 2.35
C LEU A 36 -17.88 23.72 1.85
N PHE A 37 -17.64 23.34 0.60
CA PHE A 37 -16.27 23.15 0.08
C PHE A 37 -15.86 24.18 -0.98
N SER A 38 -16.73 25.12 -1.34
CA SER A 38 -16.56 26.00 -2.51
C SER A 38 -15.62 27.23 -2.38
N PRO A 39 -15.38 27.88 -1.23
CA PRO A 39 -14.55 29.09 -1.21
C PRO A 39 -13.14 28.83 -0.64
N GLY A 40 -12.13 28.76 -1.51
CA GLY A 40 -10.72 28.79 -1.04
C GLY A 40 -9.69 28.34 -2.07
N SER A 41 -9.76 28.80 -3.31
CA SER A 41 -9.39 27.93 -4.43
C SER A 41 -8.11 28.25 -5.20
N GLU A 42 -7.20 29.08 -4.68
CA GLU A 42 -5.88 29.29 -5.34
C GLU A 42 -4.68 29.22 -4.39
N LEU A 43 -4.84 29.68 -3.14
CA LEU A 43 -3.83 29.54 -2.07
C LEU A 43 -3.59 28.08 -1.64
N LEU A 44 -4.61 27.23 -1.73
CA LEU A 44 -4.57 25.81 -1.34
C LEU A 44 -3.55 24.97 -2.13
N ARG A 45 -3.26 25.38 -3.38
CA ARG A 45 -2.35 24.63 -4.27
C ARG A 45 -0.88 24.82 -3.90
N GLN A 46 -0.53 25.90 -3.21
CA GLN A 46 0.85 26.20 -2.82
C GLN A 46 1.24 25.62 -1.46
N GLN A 47 0.31 25.45 -0.51
CA GLN A 47 0.66 25.08 0.87
C GLN A 47 0.75 23.56 1.14
N ARG A 48 0.09 22.69 0.36
CA ARG A 48 0.16 21.23 0.57
C ARG A 48 1.51 20.58 0.27
N ASN A 49 2.52 21.35 -0.15
CA ASN A 49 3.91 20.89 -0.26
C ASN A 49 4.65 20.81 1.09
N TYR A 50 4.04 21.20 2.21
CA TYR A 50 4.63 21.03 3.55
C TYR A 50 4.30 19.66 4.15
N GLY A 51 4.80 18.62 3.52
CA GLY A 51 4.69 17.24 4.00
C GLY A 51 6.04 16.57 4.15
N TYR A 52 6.90 17.01 5.09
CA TYR A 52 8.07 16.23 5.51
C TYR A 52 8.55 16.59 6.94
N GLY A 53 7.70 16.37 7.95
CA GLY A 53 8.11 16.46 9.37
C GLY A 53 9.18 15.43 9.80
N SER A 54 9.53 14.46 8.95
CA SER A 54 10.60 13.49 9.23
C SER A 54 11.99 13.96 8.79
N GLN A 55 12.10 14.87 7.80
CA GLN A 55 13.41 15.40 7.38
C GLN A 55 13.89 16.55 8.26
N THR A 56 12.96 17.38 8.76
CA THR A 56 13.27 18.53 9.62
C THR A 56 13.86 18.11 10.98
N ASN A 57 13.33 17.03 11.58
CA ASN A 57 13.81 16.53 12.86
C ASN A 57 15.28 16.08 12.84
N ARG A 58 15.69 15.37 11.79
CA ARG A 58 17.09 14.92 11.65
C ARG A 58 18.04 16.08 11.42
N PHE A 59 17.60 17.12 10.71
CA PHE A 59 18.36 18.36 10.57
C PHE A 59 18.50 19.08 11.92
N GLY A 60 17.40 19.28 12.64
CA GLY A 60 17.38 19.89 13.97
C GLY A 60 18.29 19.17 14.98
N PHE A 61 18.25 17.84 15.04
CA PHE A 61 19.14 17.03 15.89
C PHE A 61 20.62 17.30 15.60
N ASN A 62 21.01 17.30 14.33
CA ASN A 62 22.40 17.52 13.94
C ASN A 62 22.88 18.95 14.25
N VAL A 63 22.02 19.95 14.07
CA VAL A 63 22.34 21.35 14.42
C VAL A 63 22.43 21.51 15.94
N TRP A 64 21.54 20.90 16.72
CA TRP A 64 21.60 20.88 18.17
C TRP A 64 22.90 20.25 18.67
N ARG A 65 23.25 19.06 18.16
CA ARG A 65 24.50 18.37 18.50
C ARG A 65 25.74 19.24 18.25
N ARG A 66 25.80 19.97 17.13
CA ARG A 66 26.91 20.89 16.84
C ARG A 66 27.00 22.03 17.86
N ASN A 67 25.86 22.58 18.28
CA ASN A 67 25.83 23.62 19.32
C ASN A 67 26.34 23.08 20.68
N LEU A 68 25.98 21.85 21.05
CA LEU A 68 26.51 21.22 22.27
C LEU A 68 28.03 21.05 22.23
N VAL A 69 28.58 20.60 21.10
CA VAL A 69 30.04 20.50 20.93
C VAL A 69 30.72 21.86 21.09
N PHE A 70 30.16 22.90 20.45
CA PHE A 70 30.68 24.27 20.56
C PHE A 70 30.67 24.79 22.02
N LEU A 71 29.65 24.42 22.80
CA LEU A 71 29.52 24.81 24.20
C LEU A 71 30.29 23.92 25.19
N GLY A 72 30.99 22.89 24.69
CA GLY A 72 31.68 21.91 25.54
C GLY A 72 30.71 21.09 26.39
N VAL A 73 29.54 20.74 25.84
CA VAL A 73 28.51 19.90 26.46
C VAL A 73 28.53 18.51 25.81
N SER A 74 28.33 17.47 26.60
CA SER A 74 28.29 16.08 26.11
C SER A 74 27.16 15.88 25.10
N THR A 75 27.46 15.23 23.97
CA THR A 75 26.48 14.97 22.91
C THR A 75 25.90 13.55 22.97
N PRO A 76 24.63 13.35 22.61
CA PRO A 76 24.07 12.01 22.44
C PRO A 76 24.75 11.25 21.28
N THR A 77 24.85 9.93 21.41
CA THR A 77 25.56 9.06 20.45
C THR A 77 24.71 8.59 19.28
N THR A 78 23.38 8.62 19.37
CA THR A 78 22.47 8.08 18.34
C THR A 78 21.16 8.86 18.23
N ASP A 79 20.79 9.26 17.01
CA ASP A 79 19.45 9.76 16.67
C ASP A 79 18.50 8.55 16.51
N ARG A 80 17.46 8.46 17.35
CA ARG A 80 16.41 7.43 17.24
C ARG A 80 15.19 7.88 16.43
N GLY A 81 15.20 9.10 15.87
CA GLY A 81 14.14 9.61 15.01
C GLY A 81 12.87 10.02 15.74
N TYR A 82 12.93 10.26 17.06
CA TYR A 82 11.79 10.80 17.82
C TYR A 82 11.66 12.32 17.64
N ASN A 83 10.43 12.82 17.55
CA ASN A 83 10.13 14.24 17.43
C ASN A 83 10.21 14.93 18.81
N CYS A 84 11.43 15.20 19.28
CA CYS A 84 11.69 15.82 20.58
C CYS A 84 11.77 17.37 20.55
N GLY A 85 11.42 18.00 19.43
CA GLY A 85 11.31 19.47 19.35
C GLY A 85 12.66 20.21 19.35
N TYR A 86 13.68 19.66 18.68
CA TYR A 86 15.02 20.27 18.58
C TYR A 86 15.01 21.71 18.05
N GLU A 87 14.08 22.04 17.16
CA GLU A 87 13.95 23.38 16.58
C GLU A 87 13.62 24.45 17.63
N THR A 88 12.70 24.16 18.56
CA THR A 88 12.34 25.07 19.65
C THR A 88 13.53 25.31 20.57
N ALA A 89 14.29 24.26 20.88
CA ALA A 89 15.49 24.39 21.70
C ALA A 89 16.56 25.27 21.02
N LEU A 90 16.72 25.13 19.71
CA LEU A 90 17.62 25.96 18.92
C LEU A 90 17.18 27.43 18.88
N GLN A 91 15.89 27.70 18.73
CA GLN A 91 15.34 29.06 18.76
C GLN A 91 15.61 29.75 20.11
N ILE A 92 15.36 29.07 21.22
CA ILE A 92 15.63 29.61 22.56
C ILE A 92 17.12 29.89 22.75
N LEU A 93 18.00 28.99 22.29
CA LEU A 93 19.44 29.21 22.37
C LEU A 93 19.89 30.45 21.58
N VAL A 94 19.28 30.71 20.42
CA VAL A 94 19.50 31.94 19.63
C VAL A 94 19.03 33.18 20.39
N GLU A 95 17.86 33.15 21.03
CA GLU A 95 17.36 34.26 21.85
C GLU A 95 18.29 34.57 23.05
N ILE A 96 18.80 33.53 23.73
CA ILE A 96 19.77 33.70 24.83
C ILE A 96 21.03 34.41 24.31
N ARG A 97 21.56 34.00 23.16
CA ARG A 97 22.74 34.62 22.54
C ARG A 97 22.47 36.07 22.13
N ASN A 98 21.29 36.37 21.60
CA ASN A 98 20.93 37.73 21.19
C ASN A 98 20.77 38.68 22.38
N THR A 99 20.32 38.17 23.53
CA THR A 99 20.05 38.99 24.73
C THR A 99 21.26 39.18 25.63
N LYS A 100 22.18 38.20 25.69
CA LYS A 100 23.33 38.21 26.62
C LYS A 100 24.70 38.11 25.95
N GLY A 101 24.76 37.82 24.65
CA GLY A 101 26.00 37.59 23.91
C GLY A 101 26.40 36.11 23.83
N ILE A 102 27.17 35.78 22.80
CA ILE A 102 27.61 34.41 22.47
C ILE A 102 28.64 33.83 23.44
N GLU A 103 29.17 34.63 24.38
CA GLU A 103 30.16 34.18 25.38
C GLU A 103 29.56 34.05 26.79
N HIS A 104 28.26 34.34 26.97
CA HIS A 104 27.65 34.33 28.30
C HIS A 104 27.53 32.89 28.85
N ALA A 105 27.92 32.68 30.11
CA ALA A 105 27.98 31.35 30.74
C ALA A 105 26.61 30.63 30.75
N TYR A 106 25.53 31.39 30.94
CA TYR A 106 24.15 30.89 30.99
C TYR A 106 23.75 29.99 29.79
N GLN A 107 24.24 30.25 28.58
CA GLN A 107 23.85 29.44 27.41
C GLN A 107 24.31 27.98 27.55
N LYS A 108 25.46 27.75 28.21
CA LYS A 108 26.00 26.42 28.44
C LYS A 108 25.15 25.69 29.48
N GLU A 109 24.85 26.36 30.59
CA GLU A 109 23.99 25.82 31.66
C GLU A 109 22.60 25.46 31.12
N TRP A 110 21.97 26.37 30.36
CA TRP A 110 20.67 26.13 29.74
C TRP A 110 20.72 24.95 28.76
N ALA A 111 21.74 24.87 27.90
CA ALA A 111 21.87 23.78 26.93
C ALA A 111 22.13 22.42 27.59
N MET A 112 22.88 22.39 28.71
CA MET A 112 23.06 21.18 29.52
C MET A 112 21.73 20.67 30.06
N ASN A 113 20.95 21.54 30.70
CA ASN A 113 19.63 21.17 31.22
C ASN A 113 18.66 20.75 30.10
N GLN A 114 18.67 21.46 28.97
CA GLN A 114 17.83 21.11 27.82
C GLN A 114 18.22 19.76 27.23
N GLN A 115 19.50 19.41 27.19
CA GLN A 115 19.94 18.10 26.73
C GLN A 115 19.43 16.98 27.64
N ILE A 116 19.36 17.19 28.97
CA ILE A 116 18.76 16.20 29.89
C ILE A 116 17.29 15.97 29.54
N VAL A 117 16.53 17.03 29.25
CA VAL A 117 15.12 16.95 28.83
C VAL A 117 14.99 16.20 27.50
N LEU A 118 15.80 16.53 26.51
CA LEU A 118 15.77 15.89 25.18
C LEU A 118 16.16 14.41 25.27
N SER A 119 17.16 14.06 26.08
CA SER A 119 17.51 12.66 26.39
C SER A 119 16.32 11.91 26.99
N ALA A 120 15.60 12.50 27.95
CA ALA A 120 14.41 11.88 28.54
C ALA A 120 13.29 11.64 27.50
N CYS A 121 13.16 12.51 26.51
CA CYS A 121 12.25 12.33 25.38
C CYS A 121 12.67 11.17 24.46
N GLU A 122 13.95 11.04 24.12
CA GLU A 122 14.45 10.01 23.20
C GLU A 122 14.43 8.59 23.76
N PHE A 123 14.66 8.44 25.07
CA PHE A 123 14.86 7.15 25.73
C PHE A 123 13.66 6.68 26.56
N GLY A 124 12.49 7.31 26.39
CA GLY A 124 11.29 7.12 27.20
C GLY A 124 11.23 5.79 27.95
N ARG A 125 11.20 5.86 29.29
CA ARG A 125 11.16 4.76 30.29
C ARG A 125 12.50 4.14 30.73
N VAL A 126 13.66 4.63 30.28
CA VAL A 126 14.92 4.33 30.99
C VAL A 126 15.04 5.26 32.20
N GLU A 127 15.38 4.74 33.39
CA GLU A 127 15.73 5.56 34.55
C GLU A 127 16.98 6.40 34.22
N TYR A 128 16.74 7.61 33.73
CA TYR A 128 17.78 8.61 33.56
C TYR A 128 17.95 9.29 34.92
N SER A 129 19.08 9.08 35.60
CA SER A 129 19.32 9.57 36.97
C SER A 129 19.80 11.02 37.03
N GLU A 130 20.05 11.66 35.88
CA GLU A 130 20.54 13.03 35.84
C GLU A 130 19.47 14.03 36.33
N SER A 131 19.88 14.92 37.21
CA SER A 131 19.10 16.06 37.72
C SER A 131 19.49 17.32 36.95
N LEU A 132 18.52 18.23 36.77
CA LEU A 132 18.81 19.57 36.25
C LEU A 132 19.69 20.32 37.26
N ASN A 133 20.62 21.11 36.74
CA ASN A 133 21.47 21.96 37.58
C ASN A 133 20.82 23.34 37.73
N PRO A 134 20.65 23.88 38.95
CA PRO A 134 20.28 25.28 39.13
C PRO A 134 21.41 26.18 38.61
N TYR A 135 21.05 27.35 38.09
CA TYR A 135 21.99 28.32 37.52
C TYR A 135 22.90 28.93 38.60
N GLN A 136 24.20 29.11 38.31
CA GLN A 136 25.21 29.31 39.36
C GLN A 136 25.61 30.78 39.62
N THR A 137 25.58 31.70 38.64
CA THR A 137 25.93 33.13 38.84
C THR A 137 25.32 34.08 37.80
N ASP A 138 24.79 35.23 38.25
CA ASP A 138 24.19 36.31 37.43
C ASP A 138 23.16 35.82 36.39
N PRO A 139 22.07 35.15 36.81
CA PRO A 139 21.10 34.62 35.89
C PRO A 139 20.37 35.75 35.14
N PRO A 140 20.12 35.63 33.82
CA PRO A 140 19.22 36.54 33.13
C PRO A 140 17.81 36.49 33.76
N PRO A 141 16.98 37.53 33.61
CA PRO A 141 15.60 37.52 34.09
C PRO A 141 14.76 36.31 33.62
N ARG A 142 15.09 35.73 32.45
CA ARG A 142 14.43 34.53 31.91
C ARG A 142 14.80 33.21 32.60
N ALA A 143 15.87 33.19 33.41
CA ALA A 143 16.50 31.94 33.84
C ALA A 143 15.63 31.07 34.75
N GLU A 144 14.89 31.71 35.65
CA GLU A 144 13.94 31.02 36.53
C GLU A 144 12.84 30.36 35.70
N GLY A 145 12.25 31.11 34.77
CA GLY A 145 11.22 30.61 33.86
C GLY A 145 11.69 29.43 33.00
N ASP A 146 12.89 29.55 32.41
CA ASP A 146 13.51 28.49 31.61
C ASP A 146 13.76 27.22 32.46
N PHE A 147 14.28 27.37 33.68
CA PHE A 147 14.55 26.24 34.59
C PHE A 147 13.26 25.52 35.00
N ILE A 148 12.21 26.25 35.38
CA ILE A 148 10.91 25.67 35.72
C ILE A 148 10.34 24.92 34.52
N TYR A 149 10.45 25.48 33.30
CA TYR A 149 9.94 24.84 32.08
C TYR A 149 10.69 23.54 31.76
N GLN A 150 12.02 23.53 31.88
CA GLN A 150 12.85 22.34 31.71
C GLN A 150 12.52 21.28 32.77
N SER A 151 12.35 21.68 34.03
CA SER A 151 11.96 20.79 35.13
C SER A 151 10.57 20.16 34.91
N ALA A 152 9.60 20.97 34.49
CA ALA A 152 8.26 20.50 34.14
C ALA A 152 8.29 19.53 32.94
N SER A 153 9.11 19.83 31.92
CA SER A 153 9.30 18.97 30.74
C SER A 153 9.95 17.63 31.10
N LEU A 154 10.98 17.65 31.95
CA LEU A 154 11.60 16.43 32.45
C LEU A 154 10.60 15.56 33.21
N ASN A 155 9.79 16.16 34.09
CA ASN A 155 8.73 15.45 34.81
C ASN A 155 7.66 14.90 33.86
N PHE A 156 7.25 15.66 32.84
CA PHE A 156 6.31 15.20 31.82
C PHE A 156 6.83 13.94 31.09
N TYR A 157 8.08 13.96 30.61
CA TYR A 157 8.67 12.79 29.93
C TYR A 157 8.91 11.59 30.85
N ARG A 158 9.10 11.84 32.16
CA ARG A 158 9.13 10.81 33.21
C ARG A 158 7.73 10.31 33.64
N SER A 159 6.66 10.81 33.01
CA SER A 159 5.26 10.51 33.38
C SER A 159 4.83 10.98 34.78
N ASN A 160 5.57 11.92 35.38
CA ASN A 160 5.22 12.59 36.64
C ASN A 160 4.27 13.77 36.35
N TYR A 161 3.09 13.47 35.80
CA TYR A 161 2.22 14.49 35.21
C TYR A 161 1.67 15.51 36.21
N GLU A 162 1.41 15.13 37.47
CA GLU A 162 0.92 16.08 38.47
C GLU A 162 1.97 17.15 38.81
N LEU A 163 3.23 16.75 38.99
CA LEU A 163 4.34 17.67 39.21
C LEU A 163 4.58 18.57 37.99
N ALA A 164 4.52 17.98 36.79
CA ALA A 164 4.64 18.73 35.56
C ALA A 164 3.49 19.75 35.42
N LEU A 165 2.25 19.37 35.71
CA LEU A 165 1.08 20.23 35.61
C LEU A 165 1.20 21.44 36.53
N ALA A 166 1.53 21.24 37.80
CA ALA A 166 1.69 22.33 38.77
C ALA A 166 2.77 23.34 38.32
N ALA A 167 3.92 22.84 37.86
CA ALA A 167 5.01 23.70 37.38
C ALA A 167 4.66 24.45 36.08
N TYR A 168 3.96 23.79 35.14
CA TYR A 168 3.49 24.47 33.93
C TYR A 168 2.40 25.51 34.23
N GLN A 169 1.49 25.25 35.17
CA GLN A 169 0.46 26.22 35.58
C GLN A 169 1.08 27.45 36.24
N GLN A 170 2.11 27.27 37.07
CA GLN A 170 2.87 28.37 37.64
C GLN A 170 3.44 29.28 36.54
N LEU A 171 4.06 28.69 35.51
CA LEU A 171 4.61 29.47 34.39
C LEU A 171 3.54 30.07 33.47
N ALA A 172 2.43 29.37 33.26
CA ALA A 172 1.33 29.89 32.44
C ALA A 172 0.69 31.15 33.06
N ALA A 173 0.73 31.28 34.39
CA ALA A 173 0.26 32.44 35.13
C ALA A 173 1.25 33.62 35.15
N ASP A 174 2.54 33.38 34.89
CA ASP A 174 3.57 34.42 34.88
C ASP A 174 3.63 35.13 33.51
N SER A 175 3.00 36.31 33.43
CA SER A 175 2.99 37.13 32.21
C SER A 175 4.35 37.70 31.82
N THR A 176 5.34 37.66 32.72
CA THR A 176 6.69 38.18 32.47
C THR A 176 7.64 37.12 31.90
N SER A 177 7.29 35.84 32.01
CA SER A 177 8.10 34.74 31.53
C SER A 177 7.97 34.56 30.01
N PRO A 178 9.10 34.49 29.26
CA PRO A 178 9.07 34.17 27.82
C PRO A 178 8.61 32.74 27.56
N MET A 179 8.59 31.87 28.58
CA MET A 179 8.10 30.50 28.48
C MET A 179 6.59 30.39 28.65
N ARG A 180 5.89 31.48 29.02
CA ARG A 180 4.45 31.47 29.28
C ARG A 180 3.65 30.74 28.19
N PRO A 181 3.74 31.07 26.88
CA PRO A 181 2.87 30.41 25.92
C PRO A 181 3.19 28.92 25.78
N ARG A 182 4.48 28.54 25.71
CA ARG A 182 4.88 27.12 25.67
C ARG A 182 4.43 26.36 26.92
N ALA A 183 4.48 26.97 28.10
CA ALA A 183 3.98 26.39 29.34
C ALA A 183 2.45 26.21 29.29
N THR A 184 1.71 27.22 28.83
CA THR A 184 0.25 27.15 28.63
C THR A 184 -0.15 26.02 27.68
N TYR A 185 0.57 25.84 26.56
CA TYR A 185 0.39 24.69 25.68
C TYR A 185 0.67 23.35 26.39
N MET A 186 1.72 23.30 27.20
CA MET A 186 2.07 22.08 27.95
C MET A 186 1.08 21.77 29.10
N VAL A 187 0.40 22.75 29.69
CA VAL A 187 -0.73 22.52 30.61
C VAL A 187 -1.80 21.68 29.92
N MET A 188 -2.24 22.10 28.72
CA MET A 188 -3.23 21.36 27.93
C MET A 188 -2.79 19.91 27.64
N ARG A 189 -1.53 19.71 27.22
CA ARG A 189 -0.98 18.36 26.96
C ARG A 189 -0.93 17.50 28.22
N THR A 190 -0.56 18.10 29.35
CA THR A 190 -0.44 17.40 30.64
C THR A 190 -1.81 17.01 31.19
N LEU A 191 -2.82 17.89 31.08
CA LEU A 191 -4.21 17.58 31.38
C LEU A 191 -4.71 16.38 30.56
N LYS A 192 -4.38 16.34 29.26
CA LYS A 192 -4.72 15.17 28.42
C LYS A 192 -4.02 13.89 28.89
N ALA A 193 -2.73 13.96 29.25
CA ALA A 193 -1.98 12.83 29.77
C ALA A 193 -2.56 12.29 31.09
N LEU A 194 -3.09 13.17 31.94
CA LEU A 194 -3.83 12.86 33.16
C LEU A 194 -5.26 12.36 32.91
N ARG A 195 -5.69 12.22 31.65
CA ARG A 195 -7.06 11.87 31.24
C ARG A 195 -8.14 12.89 31.63
N ARG A 196 -7.75 14.12 31.99
CA ARG A 196 -8.64 15.26 32.25
C ARG A 196 -9.06 15.91 30.92
N THR A 197 -9.80 15.15 30.11
CA THR A 197 -10.07 15.49 28.70
C THR A 197 -10.90 16.76 28.54
N VAL A 198 -11.93 16.96 29.36
CA VAL A 198 -12.78 18.18 29.34
C VAL A 198 -11.94 19.43 29.60
N GLU A 199 -11.11 19.39 30.64
CA GLU A 199 -10.24 20.53 31.00
C GLU A 199 -9.17 20.78 29.94
N ALA A 200 -8.56 19.74 29.38
CA ALA A 200 -7.63 19.89 28.27
C ALA A 200 -8.30 20.52 27.05
N TYR A 201 -9.55 20.17 26.77
CA TYR A 201 -10.30 20.70 25.64
C TYR A 201 -10.65 22.19 25.85
N ALA A 202 -11.19 22.55 27.02
CA ALA A 202 -11.47 23.94 27.39
C ALA A 202 -10.19 24.81 27.44
N MET A 203 -9.04 24.21 27.77
CA MET A 203 -7.75 24.88 27.72
C MET A 203 -7.37 25.27 26.28
N ALA A 204 -7.73 24.46 25.29
CA ALA A 204 -7.52 24.79 23.88
C ALA A 204 -8.32 26.05 23.50
N ASP A 205 -9.58 26.15 23.91
CA ASP A 205 -10.41 27.34 23.67
C ASP A 205 -9.83 28.59 24.35
N SER A 206 -9.37 28.44 25.60
CA SER A 206 -8.73 29.52 26.34
C SER A 206 -7.46 30.04 25.64
N ILE A 207 -6.63 29.13 25.10
CA ILE A 207 -5.44 29.51 24.33
C ILE A 207 -5.83 30.26 23.05
N LEU A 208 -6.80 29.74 22.30
CA LEU A 208 -7.20 30.30 21.00
C LEU A 208 -7.88 31.68 21.13
N ALA A 209 -8.51 31.95 22.27
CA ALA A 209 -9.13 33.24 22.58
C ALA A 209 -8.12 34.33 23.01
N ASP A 210 -6.98 33.96 23.60
CA ASP A 210 -5.96 34.90 24.09
C ASP A 210 -4.97 35.30 22.97
N GLN A 211 -5.03 36.57 22.56
CA GLN A 211 -4.12 37.13 21.53
C GLN A 211 -2.66 37.22 21.98
N SER A 212 -2.38 37.20 23.28
CA SER A 212 -1.00 37.14 23.76
C SER A 212 -0.36 35.76 23.57
N LEU A 213 -1.14 34.76 23.15
CA LEU A 213 -0.70 33.38 22.91
C LEU A 213 -0.67 33.00 21.43
N THR A 214 -0.69 33.97 20.50
CA THR A 214 -0.75 33.71 19.05
C THR A 214 0.36 32.76 18.57
N GLU A 215 1.56 32.79 19.19
CA GLU A 215 2.67 31.90 18.82
C GLU A 215 2.38 30.39 18.97
N ILE A 216 1.42 30.03 19.83
CA ILE A 216 1.01 28.64 20.06
C ILE A 216 -0.40 28.35 19.50
N HIS A 217 -1.06 29.30 18.82
CA HIS A 217 -2.43 29.08 18.31
C HIS A 217 -2.48 27.90 17.34
N GLU A 218 -1.57 27.83 16.38
CA GLU A 218 -1.55 26.75 15.37
C GLU A 218 -1.35 25.37 16.00
N ILE A 219 -0.33 25.23 16.87
CA ILE A 219 -0.05 23.95 17.53
C ILE A 219 -1.16 23.55 18.52
N SER A 220 -1.84 24.53 19.13
CA SER A 220 -2.94 24.27 20.06
C SER A 220 -4.23 23.89 19.34
N HIS A 221 -4.52 24.55 18.22
CA HIS A 221 -5.58 24.15 17.31
C HIS A 221 -5.37 22.70 16.86
N ASN A 222 -4.15 22.37 16.42
CA ASN A 222 -3.77 21.01 16.05
C ASN A 222 -3.90 20.00 17.20
N TYR A 223 -3.62 20.41 18.43
CA TYR A 223 -3.70 19.52 19.59
C TYR A 223 -5.13 19.31 20.11
N ARG A 224 -6.04 20.28 19.92
CA ARG A 224 -7.49 20.09 20.15
C ARG A 224 -8.00 18.85 19.43
N PHE A 225 -7.55 18.66 18.20
CA PHE A 225 -7.83 17.48 17.40
C PHE A 225 -7.29 16.20 18.04
N VAL A 226 -6.03 16.21 18.50
CA VAL A 226 -5.41 15.06 19.18
C VAL A 226 -6.19 14.67 20.44
N ILE A 227 -6.71 15.64 21.18
CA ILE A 227 -7.54 15.42 22.37
C ILE A 227 -8.81 14.63 22.00
N ALA A 228 -9.46 14.95 20.88
CA ALA A 228 -10.74 14.38 20.45
C ALA A 228 -10.64 13.20 19.46
N TYR A 229 -9.47 12.94 18.86
CA TYR A 229 -9.30 12.03 17.71
C TYR A 229 -9.78 10.58 17.94
N ARG A 230 -9.37 9.92 19.04
CA ARG A 230 -9.66 8.49 19.27
C ARG A 230 -10.67 8.21 20.37
N ASN A 231 -10.69 9.03 21.40
CA ASN A 231 -11.58 8.86 22.54
C ASN A 231 -11.93 10.25 23.07
N PRO A 232 -12.87 10.95 22.39
CA PRO A 232 -13.29 12.27 22.83
C PRO A 232 -13.99 12.22 24.20
N GLY A 233 -14.49 11.06 24.62
CA GLY A 233 -15.20 10.94 25.89
C GLY A 233 -16.35 11.94 25.95
N GLU A 234 -16.42 12.71 27.02
CA GLU A 234 -17.49 13.69 27.26
C GLU A 234 -17.50 14.88 26.28
N VAL A 235 -16.38 15.20 25.61
CA VAL A 235 -16.31 16.34 24.66
C VAL A 235 -16.71 15.97 23.24
N ALA A 236 -17.29 14.78 23.02
CA ALA A 236 -17.61 14.28 21.69
C ALA A 236 -18.58 15.19 20.92
N GLU A 237 -19.70 15.52 21.54
CA GLU A 237 -20.75 16.34 20.93
C GLU A 237 -20.27 17.76 20.66
N GLU A 238 -19.67 18.39 21.68
CA GLU A 238 -19.04 19.72 21.57
C GLU A 238 -18.00 19.77 20.44
N HIS A 239 -17.18 18.72 20.31
CA HIS A 239 -16.20 18.65 19.25
C HIS A 239 -16.82 18.49 17.86
N LEU A 240 -17.86 17.67 17.71
CA LEU A 240 -18.55 17.53 16.44
C LEU A 240 -19.22 18.85 16.04
N HIS A 241 -19.88 19.55 16.96
CA HIS A 241 -20.42 20.89 16.72
C HIS A 241 -19.35 21.86 16.23
N TRP A 242 -18.22 21.90 16.92
CA TRP A 242 -17.11 22.77 16.56
C TRP A 242 -16.55 22.45 15.16
N LEU A 243 -16.42 21.17 14.81
CA LEU A 243 -16.01 20.76 13.45
C LEU A 243 -17.02 21.24 12.40
N LEU A 244 -18.33 21.07 12.64
CA LEU A 244 -19.40 21.49 11.72
C LEU A 244 -19.42 23.00 11.53
N GLN A 245 -19.26 23.77 12.61
CA GLN A 245 -19.16 25.22 12.57
C GLN A 245 -17.94 25.68 11.77
N THR A 246 -16.79 25.01 11.98
CA THR A 246 -15.54 25.34 11.30
C THR A 246 -15.65 25.12 9.79
N VAL A 247 -16.20 23.98 9.33
CA VAL A 247 -16.37 23.73 7.89
C VAL A 247 -17.45 24.59 7.22
N ARG A 248 -18.44 25.08 7.98
CA ARG A 248 -19.48 26.01 7.48
C ARG A 248 -19.00 27.46 7.40
N THR A 249 -17.88 27.78 8.03
CA THR A 249 -17.35 29.15 8.03
C THR A 249 -16.82 29.49 6.64
N ASN A 250 -17.33 30.56 6.03
CA ASN A 250 -16.79 31.05 4.76
C ASN A 250 -15.41 31.70 5.02
N PRO A 251 -14.30 31.11 4.54
CA PRO A 251 -12.97 31.62 4.86
C PRO A 251 -12.70 33.01 4.29
N GLU A 252 -13.31 33.37 3.16
CA GLU A 252 -13.15 34.69 2.52
C GLU A 252 -13.73 35.83 3.35
N ARG A 253 -14.70 35.53 4.21
CA ARG A 253 -15.31 36.50 5.13
C ARG A 253 -14.66 36.50 6.51
N SER A 254 -13.67 35.64 6.74
CA SER A 254 -12.94 35.59 8.02
C SER A 254 -11.92 36.72 8.13
N ALA A 255 -11.66 37.18 9.35
CA ALA A 255 -10.61 38.17 9.63
C ALA A 255 -9.20 37.68 9.21
N ASN A 256 -9.00 36.36 9.15
CA ASN A 256 -7.78 35.74 8.61
C ASN A 256 -8.15 34.60 7.65
N PRO A 257 -8.30 34.90 6.34
CA PRO A 257 -8.73 33.90 5.36
C PRO A 257 -7.79 32.70 5.23
N VAL A 258 -6.47 32.91 5.32
CA VAL A 258 -5.48 31.80 5.22
C VAL A 258 -5.66 30.83 6.38
N ARG A 259 -5.80 31.34 7.61
CA ARG A 259 -6.04 30.50 8.78
C ARG A 259 -7.38 29.77 8.69
N ALA A 260 -8.45 30.47 8.32
CA ALA A 260 -9.77 29.87 8.19
C ALA A 260 -9.82 28.74 7.13
N ILE A 261 -9.04 28.87 6.05
CA ILE A 261 -8.87 27.81 5.05
C ILE A 261 -8.19 26.58 5.69
N ASN A 262 -7.09 26.77 6.43
CA ASN A 262 -6.39 25.67 7.09
C ASN A 262 -7.26 24.98 8.14
N ASP A 263 -7.97 25.77 8.96
CA ASP A 263 -8.88 25.25 9.97
C ASP A 263 -10.02 24.43 9.34
N SER A 264 -10.59 24.90 8.22
CA SER A 264 -11.62 24.17 7.47
C SER A 264 -11.10 22.87 6.86
N LEU A 265 -9.87 22.84 6.34
CA LEU A 265 -9.25 21.61 5.82
C LEU A 265 -9.01 20.57 6.92
N ASP A 266 -8.48 21.00 8.06
CA ASP A 266 -8.21 20.11 9.20
C ASP A 266 -9.51 19.59 9.80
N ALA A 267 -10.54 20.44 9.89
CA ALA A 267 -11.87 20.03 10.31
C ALA A 267 -12.49 19.02 9.33
N SER A 268 -12.38 19.26 8.02
CA SER A 268 -12.84 18.33 6.98
C SER A 268 -12.15 16.96 7.06
N TYR A 269 -10.83 16.96 7.26
CA TYR A 269 -10.06 15.73 7.47
C TYR A 269 -10.53 14.95 8.71
N GLN A 270 -10.89 15.66 9.77
CA GLN A 270 -11.37 15.04 10.99
C GLN A 270 -12.79 14.56 10.96
N LEU A 271 -13.70 15.29 10.31
CA LEU A 271 -15.04 14.79 10.00
C LEU A 271 -14.92 13.44 9.29
N ASN A 272 -14.03 13.31 8.30
CA ASN A 272 -13.73 12.06 7.60
C ASN A 272 -13.23 10.91 8.53
N LEU A 273 -12.78 11.19 9.76
CA LEU A 273 -12.36 10.20 10.75
C LEU A 273 -13.31 10.15 11.98
N TYR A 274 -14.33 11.01 12.00
CA TYR A 274 -15.28 11.15 13.09
C TYR A 274 -16.43 10.15 13.00
N PHE A 275 -16.89 9.76 11.82
CA PHE A 275 -18.09 8.92 11.74
C PHE A 275 -17.79 7.43 11.94
N PRO A 276 -18.43 6.76 12.91
CA PRO A 276 -18.29 5.32 13.12
C PRO A 276 -18.92 4.54 11.96
N ALA A 277 -18.14 3.65 11.33
CA ALA A 277 -18.64 2.83 10.23
C ALA A 277 -19.68 1.78 10.67
N ALA A 278 -19.64 1.34 11.93
CA ALA A 278 -20.59 0.40 12.52
C ALA A 278 -20.53 0.54 14.05
N ASP A 279 -21.59 0.12 14.74
CA ASP A 279 -21.54 -0.10 16.17
C ASP A 279 -20.52 -1.20 16.49
N ARG A 280 -19.62 -0.93 17.45
CA ARG A 280 -18.58 -1.87 17.84
C ARG A 280 -19.12 -3.06 18.62
N GLN A 281 -20.26 -2.91 19.30
CA GLN A 281 -20.83 -3.96 20.14
C GLN A 281 -21.73 -4.89 19.31
N SER A 282 -22.73 -4.33 18.64
CA SER A 282 -23.69 -5.12 17.84
C SER A 282 -23.18 -5.45 16.43
N GLY A 283 -22.23 -4.68 15.91
CA GLY A 283 -21.85 -4.74 14.49
C GLY A 283 -22.86 -4.08 13.55
N ALA A 284 -23.94 -3.49 14.07
CA ALA A 284 -24.98 -2.83 13.28
C ALA A 284 -24.40 -1.67 12.47
N ILE A 285 -24.74 -1.59 11.19
CA ILE A 285 -24.26 -0.53 10.31
C ILE A 285 -25.25 0.62 10.19
N ASP A 286 -26.51 0.46 10.59
CA ASP A 286 -27.64 1.39 10.49
C ASP A 286 -28.06 1.96 11.87
N TRP A 287 -27.20 1.79 12.86
CA TRP A 287 -27.39 2.10 14.29
C TRP A 287 -27.85 3.53 14.63
N TRP A 288 -27.74 4.51 13.72
CA TRP A 288 -28.19 5.88 14.00
C TRP A 288 -29.65 6.14 13.59
N LEU A 289 -30.23 5.22 12.82
CA LEU A 289 -31.60 5.32 12.30
C LEU A 289 -32.65 4.77 13.28
N ASP A 290 -32.25 3.85 14.16
CA ASP A 290 -33.16 3.32 15.19
C ASP A 290 -33.23 4.25 16.41
N ASP A 291 -34.14 3.94 17.34
CA ASP A 291 -34.30 4.68 18.60
C ASP A 291 -33.42 4.14 19.73
N THR A 292 -32.49 3.21 19.44
CA THR A 292 -31.62 2.62 20.45
C THR A 292 -30.43 3.54 20.71
N PRO A 293 -30.23 4.04 21.94
CA PRO A 293 -29.11 4.92 22.22
C PRO A 293 -27.77 4.17 22.02
N PRO A 294 -26.82 4.73 21.27
CA PRO A 294 -25.58 4.05 20.98
C PRO A 294 -24.62 4.02 22.19
N SER A 295 -23.71 3.06 22.16
CA SER A 295 -22.87 2.67 23.31
C SER A 295 -21.66 3.59 23.59
N THR A 296 -21.31 4.50 22.67
CA THR A 296 -20.13 5.37 22.83
C THR A 296 -20.50 6.85 22.74
N PRO A 297 -19.80 7.75 23.47
CA PRO A 297 -20.07 9.19 23.39
C PRO A 297 -19.98 9.76 21.98
N LYS A 298 -19.04 9.25 21.17
CA LYS A 298 -18.84 9.63 19.77
C LYS A 298 -20.02 9.24 18.87
N MET A 299 -20.55 8.03 19.06
CA MET A 299 -21.76 7.61 18.35
C MET A 299 -22.98 8.39 18.83
N ARG A 300 -23.09 8.69 20.13
CA ARG A 300 -24.17 9.47 20.69
C ARG A 300 -24.23 10.88 20.09
N ALA A 301 -23.08 11.56 20.03
CA ALA A 301 -22.95 12.84 19.35
C ALA A 301 -23.46 12.82 17.90
N VAL A 302 -23.13 11.77 17.14
CA VAL A 302 -23.62 11.61 15.75
C VAL A 302 -25.12 11.32 15.72
N TYR A 303 -25.61 10.45 16.60
CA TYR A 303 -27.03 10.08 16.71
C TYR A 303 -27.92 11.27 17.05
N ASP A 304 -27.49 12.10 18.00
CA ASP A 304 -28.23 13.28 18.43
C ASP A 304 -28.22 14.34 17.31
N LEU A 305 -27.05 14.59 16.71
CA LEU A 305 -26.92 15.61 15.67
C LEU A 305 -27.51 15.21 14.32
N SER A 306 -27.51 13.93 13.93
CA SER A 306 -28.11 13.52 12.64
C SER A 306 -29.61 13.80 12.55
N ARG A 307 -30.30 13.94 13.69
CA ARG A 307 -31.74 14.26 13.73
C ARG A 307 -32.05 15.73 13.46
N SER A 308 -31.07 16.61 13.66
CA SER A 308 -31.24 18.07 13.53
C SER A 308 -30.32 18.71 12.50
N ASP A 309 -29.28 17.99 12.05
CA ASP A 309 -28.27 18.46 11.13
C ASP A 309 -28.12 17.50 9.94
N GLU A 310 -28.58 17.94 8.77
CA GLU A 310 -28.56 17.17 7.54
C GLU A 310 -27.16 16.74 7.09
N LEU A 311 -26.14 17.58 7.33
CA LEU A 311 -24.76 17.24 6.97
C LEU A 311 -24.27 16.05 7.80
N VAL A 312 -24.63 15.99 9.08
CA VAL A 312 -24.27 14.88 9.97
C VAL A 312 -24.98 13.59 9.54
N ASP A 313 -26.27 13.69 9.21
CA ASP A 313 -27.05 12.56 8.71
C ASP A 313 -26.45 12.00 7.41
N TRP A 314 -26.20 12.86 6.43
CA TRP A 314 -25.58 12.46 5.16
C TRP A 314 -24.18 11.89 5.36
N LEU A 315 -23.33 12.52 6.19
CA LEU A 315 -21.99 12.01 6.47
C LEU A 315 -22.05 10.65 7.14
N GLN A 316 -22.94 10.43 8.11
CA GLN A 316 -23.07 9.12 8.73
C GLN A 316 -23.59 8.07 7.73
N ALA A 317 -24.54 8.42 6.86
CA ALA A 317 -25.00 7.54 5.78
C ALA A 317 -23.90 7.20 4.77
N GLU A 318 -23.03 8.16 4.45
CA GLU A 318 -21.83 7.96 3.64
C GLU A 318 -20.83 7.07 4.40
N TRP A 319 -20.52 7.32 5.67
CA TRP A 319 -19.45 6.64 6.41
C TRP A 319 -19.80 5.27 6.95
N ALA A 320 -21.08 5.00 7.16
CA ALA A 320 -21.56 3.69 7.54
C ALA A 320 -21.00 2.63 6.60
N LYS A 321 -20.71 1.45 7.11
CA LYS A 321 -19.93 0.46 6.38
C LYS A 321 -20.67 0.05 5.12
N ASN A 322 -19.98 0.14 3.99
CA ASN A 322 -20.51 -0.23 2.68
C ASN A 322 -19.55 -1.22 2.02
N VAL A 323 -19.96 -2.49 1.90
CA VAL A 323 -19.15 -3.56 1.28
C VAL A 323 -18.88 -3.28 -0.20
N LEU A 324 -19.78 -2.56 -0.87
CA LEU A 324 -19.72 -2.25 -2.30
C LEU A 324 -18.65 -1.21 -2.62
N ARG A 325 -18.19 -0.42 -1.63
CA ARG A 325 -17.01 0.44 -1.78
C ARG A 325 -15.70 -0.35 -1.78
N SER A 326 -15.70 -1.53 -1.17
CA SER A 326 -14.53 -2.41 -1.19
C SER A 326 -14.53 -3.26 -2.45
N ASP A 327 -15.70 -3.80 -2.81
CA ASP A 327 -15.84 -4.64 -3.99
C ASP A 327 -17.30 -4.78 -4.44
N TRP A 328 -17.56 -4.64 -5.74
CA TRP A 328 -18.90 -4.86 -6.30
C TRP A 328 -19.34 -6.31 -6.18
N LEU A 329 -18.41 -7.26 -6.24
CA LEU A 329 -18.72 -8.70 -6.15
C LEU A 329 -19.48 -9.07 -4.88
N TRP A 330 -19.38 -8.26 -3.80
CA TRP A 330 -20.15 -8.49 -2.59
C TRP A 330 -21.66 -8.52 -2.79
N SER A 331 -22.19 -7.82 -3.80
CA SER A 331 -23.62 -7.90 -4.16
C SER A 331 -24.09 -9.26 -4.71
N LEU A 332 -23.17 -10.21 -4.93
CA LEU A 332 -23.49 -11.58 -5.33
C LEU A 332 -23.55 -12.55 -4.13
N HIS A 333 -23.34 -12.05 -2.91
CA HIS A 333 -23.16 -12.87 -1.73
C HIS A 333 -24.18 -12.55 -0.64
N GLU A 334 -24.64 -13.62 0.01
CA GLU A 334 -25.43 -13.53 1.23
C GLU A 334 -24.54 -13.09 2.39
N LEU A 335 -24.86 -11.95 3.01
CA LEU A 335 -24.10 -11.36 4.10
C LEU A 335 -24.91 -11.25 5.40
N GLY A 336 -25.92 -12.11 5.55
CA GLY A 336 -26.79 -12.16 6.73
C GLY A 336 -27.50 -10.83 6.98
N SER A 337 -27.44 -10.33 8.22
CA SER A 337 -28.11 -9.09 8.64
C SER A 337 -27.61 -7.83 7.93
N TYR A 338 -26.44 -7.87 7.28
CA TYR A 338 -25.88 -6.71 6.56
C TYR A 338 -26.86 -6.17 5.52
N TRP A 339 -27.48 -7.04 4.71
CA TRP A 339 -28.36 -6.56 3.62
C TRP A 339 -29.64 -5.92 4.15
N THR A 340 -30.20 -6.43 5.24
CA THR A 340 -31.34 -5.83 5.92
C THR A 340 -30.98 -4.44 6.46
N GLN A 341 -29.88 -4.33 7.20
CA GLN A 341 -29.43 -3.05 7.76
C GLN A 341 -29.07 -2.04 6.66
N ASN A 342 -28.40 -2.49 5.59
CA ASN A 342 -28.09 -1.64 4.46
C ASN A 342 -29.36 -1.20 3.70
N ALA A 343 -30.40 -2.02 3.65
CA ALA A 343 -31.69 -1.65 3.06
C ALA A 343 -32.37 -0.52 3.85
N ASN A 344 -32.25 -0.50 5.18
CA ASN A 344 -32.76 0.60 6.02
C ASN A 344 -32.08 1.93 5.65
N ILE A 345 -30.75 1.92 5.47
CA ILE A 345 -29.99 3.12 5.06
C ILE A 345 -30.38 3.57 3.64
N VAL A 346 -30.59 2.62 2.72
CA VAL A 346 -31.05 2.91 1.35
C VAL A 346 -32.44 3.54 1.38
N GLN A 347 -33.35 3.01 2.20
CA GLN A 347 -34.70 3.52 2.33
C GLN A 347 -34.70 4.94 2.92
N HIS A 348 -33.95 5.17 3.99
CA HIS A 348 -33.77 6.51 4.58
C HIS A 348 -33.26 7.51 3.54
N ALA A 349 -32.16 7.18 2.85
CA ALA A 349 -31.60 8.06 1.83
C ALA A 349 -32.56 8.33 0.66
N LEU A 350 -33.40 7.36 0.32
CA LEU A 350 -34.41 7.50 -0.72
C LEU A 350 -35.54 8.45 -0.29
N GLU A 351 -35.97 8.38 0.96
CA GLU A 351 -36.94 9.30 1.54
C GLU A 351 -36.42 10.73 1.54
N ARG A 352 -35.15 10.94 1.94
CA ARG A 352 -34.48 12.25 1.86
C ARG A 352 -34.43 12.77 0.42
N TRP A 353 -34.02 11.94 -0.55
CA TRP A 353 -34.00 12.31 -1.97
C TRP A 353 -35.39 12.73 -2.48
N ASN A 354 -36.42 11.94 -2.18
CA ASN A 354 -37.80 12.23 -2.60
C ASN A 354 -38.37 13.48 -1.93
N ALA A 355 -37.85 13.87 -0.76
CA ALA A 355 -38.19 15.12 -0.08
C ALA A 355 -37.53 16.36 -0.72
N GLY A 356 -36.62 16.18 -1.68
CA GLY A 356 -35.95 17.28 -2.40
C GLY A 356 -34.60 17.68 -1.81
N ASP A 357 -34.04 16.88 -0.90
CA ASP A 357 -32.80 17.19 -0.18
C ASP A 357 -31.54 17.11 -1.05
N GLY A 358 -31.66 16.74 -2.33
CA GLY A 358 -30.59 16.89 -3.31
C GLY A 358 -29.81 15.63 -3.66
N LEU A 359 -29.01 15.76 -4.72
CA LEU A 359 -28.48 14.62 -5.48
C LEU A 359 -27.53 13.72 -4.67
N HIS A 360 -26.91 14.24 -3.62
CA HIS A 360 -26.01 13.49 -2.75
C HIS A 360 -26.75 12.37 -1.99
N TRP A 361 -28.05 12.51 -1.70
CA TRP A 361 -28.86 11.42 -1.14
C TRP A 361 -29.10 10.32 -2.17
N LEU A 362 -29.39 10.66 -3.43
CA LEU A 362 -29.47 9.67 -4.51
C LEU A 362 -28.13 8.93 -4.70
N GLN A 363 -26.99 9.60 -4.49
CA GLN A 363 -25.69 8.97 -4.49
C GLN A 363 -25.55 7.91 -3.38
N ILE A 364 -26.03 8.20 -2.16
CA ILE A 364 -26.07 7.21 -1.08
C ILE A 364 -26.92 6.01 -1.49
N VAL A 365 -28.13 6.23 -2.03
CA VAL A 365 -29.00 5.16 -2.54
C VAL A 365 -28.25 4.32 -3.58
N ALA A 366 -27.70 4.94 -4.62
CA ALA A 366 -27.04 4.25 -5.71
C ALA A 366 -25.80 3.47 -5.27
N SER A 367 -25.00 4.02 -4.35
CA SER A 367 -23.76 3.38 -3.87
C SER A 367 -24.00 2.19 -2.93
N ARG A 368 -25.22 2.07 -2.38
CA ARG A 368 -25.59 1.04 -1.40
C ARG A 368 -26.62 0.05 -1.91
N VAL A 369 -27.47 0.42 -2.86
CA VAL A 369 -28.62 -0.39 -3.25
C VAL A 369 -28.19 -1.78 -3.71
N HIS A 370 -28.87 -2.80 -3.18
CA HIS A 370 -28.69 -4.16 -3.68
C HIS A 370 -29.27 -4.24 -5.10
N PRO A 371 -28.56 -4.80 -6.10
CA PRO A 371 -29.04 -4.81 -7.49
C PRO A 371 -30.40 -5.48 -7.70
N GLN A 372 -30.74 -6.45 -6.84
CA GLN A 372 -32.04 -7.16 -6.88
C GLN A 372 -33.15 -6.44 -6.09
N SER A 373 -32.86 -5.31 -5.43
CA SER A 373 -33.87 -4.51 -4.72
C SER A 373 -34.73 -3.71 -5.72
N PRO A 374 -36.04 -3.53 -5.47
CA PRO A 374 -36.89 -2.63 -6.26
C PRO A 374 -36.33 -1.21 -6.39
N SER A 375 -35.68 -0.68 -5.36
CA SER A 375 -35.06 0.67 -5.38
C SER A 375 -33.96 0.81 -6.43
N SER A 376 -33.38 -0.31 -6.92
CA SER A 376 -32.37 -0.27 -7.97
C SER A 376 -32.93 0.29 -9.28
N GLN A 377 -34.18 -0.03 -9.63
CA GLN A 377 -34.82 0.49 -10.83
C GLN A 377 -35.07 2.00 -10.71
N GLN A 378 -35.44 2.47 -9.53
CA GLN A 378 -35.63 3.88 -9.28
C GLN A 378 -34.33 4.68 -9.44
N VAL A 379 -33.19 4.12 -9.00
CA VAL A 379 -31.87 4.71 -9.25
C VAL A 379 -31.57 4.80 -10.74
N LEU A 380 -31.82 3.73 -11.51
CA LEU A 380 -31.59 3.73 -12.96
C LEU A 380 -32.45 4.77 -13.68
N ASN A 381 -33.73 4.88 -13.31
CA ASN A 381 -34.64 5.87 -13.90
C ASN A 381 -34.18 7.29 -13.56
N SER A 382 -33.89 7.58 -12.29
CA SER A 382 -33.43 8.89 -11.83
C SER A 382 -32.13 9.30 -12.52
N TYR A 383 -31.19 8.37 -12.70
CA TYR A 383 -29.93 8.64 -13.39
C TYR A 383 -30.13 9.02 -14.87
N ASN A 384 -31.01 8.33 -15.59
CA ASN A 384 -31.29 8.67 -16.99
C ASN A 384 -31.88 10.08 -17.11
N GLU A 385 -32.83 10.43 -16.23
CA GLU A 385 -33.38 11.78 -16.17
C GLU A 385 -32.26 12.82 -15.95
N ILE A 386 -31.39 12.61 -14.96
CA ILE A 386 -30.26 13.52 -14.68
C ILE A 386 -29.35 13.69 -15.90
N LEU A 387 -29.04 12.61 -16.62
CA LEU A 387 -28.21 12.70 -17.83
C LEU A 387 -28.88 13.49 -18.96
N GLU A 388 -30.19 13.33 -19.14
CA GLU A 388 -30.95 14.07 -20.16
C GLU A 388 -30.99 15.57 -19.86
N PHE A 389 -30.95 15.95 -18.57
CA PHE A 389 -30.97 17.34 -18.13
C PHE A 389 -29.60 18.00 -18.01
N ALA A 390 -28.53 17.25 -17.81
CA ALA A 390 -27.27 17.82 -17.36
C ALA A 390 -26.38 18.37 -18.49
N GLU A 391 -26.29 19.69 -18.60
CA GLU A 391 -25.16 20.38 -19.23
C GLU A 391 -23.92 20.33 -18.30
N LEU A 392 -23.31 19.16 -18.17
CA LEU A 392 -22.21 18.89 -17.22
C LEU A 392 -20.98 19.80 -17.38
N HIS A 393 -20.85 20.54 -18.48
CA HIS A 393 -19.74 21.46 -18.70
C HIS A 393 -19.79 22.67 -17.75
N ASN A 394 -20.98 23.23 -17.50
CA ASN A 394 -21.19 24.40 -16.64
C ASN A 394 -21.33 24.05 -15.16
N GLU A 395 -21.38 22.75 -14.83
CA GLU A 395 -21.59 22.31 -13.46
C GLU A 395 -20.37 22.43 -12.56
N SER A 396 -20.61 22.43 -11.24
CA SER A 396 -19.52 22.36 -10.26
C SER A 396 -18.80 21.02 -10.35
N ALA A 397 -17.56 20.97 -9.87
CA ALA A 397 -16.80 19.74 -9.86
C ALA A 397 -17.40 18.66 -8.95
N ASP A 398 -17.98 19.06 -7.81
CA ASP A 398 -18.63 18.14 -6.88
C ASP A 398 -19.84 17.46 -7.55
N TYR A 399 -20.65 18.25 -8.25
CA TYR A 399 -21.78 17.70 -9.00
C TYR A 399 -21.33 16.71 -10.07
N LYS A 400 -20.28 17.06 -10.84
CA LYS A 400 -19.71 16.13 -11.83
C LYS A 400 -19.22 14.84 -11.17
N LEU A 401 -18.56 14.92 -10.01
CA LEU A 401 -18.09 13.74 -9.28
C LEU A 401 -19.25 12.86 -8.80
N ILE A 402 -20.36 13.46 -8.33
CA ILE A 402 -21.57 12.73 -7.94
C ILE A 402 -22.18 12.04 -9.15
N VAL A 403 -22.33 12.73 -10.28
CA VAL A 403 -22.88 12.14 -11.53
C VAL A 403 -22.00 10.98 -12.03
N ILE A 404 -20.67 11.12 -11.95
CA ILE A 404 -19.74 10.04 -12.30
C ILE A 404 -19.89 8.86 -11.34
N ASP A 405 -20.06 9.10 -10.05
CA ASP A 405 -20.30 8.02 -9.10
C ASP A 405 -21.64 7.32 -9.38
N LEU A 406 -22.71 8.07 -9.67
CA LEU A 406 -24.00 7.50 -10.09
C LEU A 406 -23.85 6.62 -11.35
N TRP A 407 -23.14 7.12 -12.37
CA TRP A 407 -22.80 6.35 -13.58
C TRP A 407 -22.12 5.02 -13.23
N LEU A 408 -21.08 5.04 -12.40
CA LEU A 408 -20.40 3.83 -11.92
C LEU A 408 -21.38 2.85 -11.26
N GLN A 409 -22.28 3.36 -10.42
CA GLN A 409 -23.26 2.54 -9.73
C GLN A 409 -24.30 1.95 -10.68
N THR A 410 -24.69 2.65 -11.75
CA THR A 410 -25.59 2.08 -12.76
C THR A 410 -24.99 0.85 -13.44
N ILE A 411 -23.68 0.87 -13.74
CA ILE A 411 -22.97 -0.29 -14.29
C ILE A 411 -23.06 -1.47 -13.30
N ARG A 412 -22.76 -1.22 -12.01
CA ARG A 412 -22.86 -2.23 -10.95
C ARG A 412 -24.28 -2.81 -10.84
N ILE A 413 -25.31 -1.97 -10.91
CA ILE A 413 -26.70 -2.40 -10.82
C ILE A 413 -27.07 -3.29 -12.01
N HIS A 414 -26.74 -2.88 -13.24
CA HIS A 414 -26.96 -3.70 -14.43
C HIS A 414 -26.23 -5.05 -14.34
N LEU A 415 -24.97 -5.06 -13.88
CA LEU A 415 -24.20 -6.29 -13.64
C LEU A 415 -24.89 -7.22 -12.64
N GLY A 416 -25.36 -6.68 -11.51
CA GLY A 416 -26.08 -7.44 -10.48
C GLY A 416 -27.44 -7.96 -10.92
N ARG A 417 -28.04 -7.36 -11.95
CA ARG A 417 -29.30 -7.79 -12.57
C ARG A 417 -29.09 -8.72 -13.77
N ALA A 418 -27.85 -9.14 -14.03
CA ALA A 418 -27.46 -9.93 -15.21
C ALA A 418 -27.76 -9.24 -16.55
N GLU A 419 -27.83 -7.91 -16.57
CA GLU A 419 -28.03 -7.08 -17.77
C GLU A 419 -26.66 -6.71 -18.38
N TYR A 420 -25.84 -7.73 -18.69
CA TYR A 420 -24.42 -7.55 -19.00
C TYR A 420 -24.14 -6.67 -20.22
N GLN A 421 -24.95 -6.76 -21.27
CA GLN A 421 -24.79 -5.93 -22.46
C GLN A 421 -25.00 -4.45 -22.12
N LEU A 422 -26.04 -4.11 -21.35
CA LEU A 422 -26.29 -2.74 -20.91
C LEU A 422 -25.15 -2.23 -20.02
N ALA A 423 -24.63 -3.05 -19.12
CA ALA A 423 -23.46 -2.69 -18.31
C ALA A 423 -22.23 -2.39 -19.17
N MET A 424 -21.97 -3.21 -20.20
CA MET A 424 -20.87 -3.02 -21.14
C MET A 424 -21.04 -1.75 -21.97
N ASP A 425 -22.23 -1.51 -22.52
CA ASP A 425 -22.55 -0.32 -23.32
C ASP A 425 -22.35 0.95 -22.48
N ARG A 426 -22.82 0.95 -21.22
CA ARG A 426 -22.61 2.05 -20.26
C ARG A 426 -21.15 2.25 -19.89
N ALA A 427 -20.37 1.17 -19.77
CA ALA A 427 -18.94 1.26 -19.45
C ALA A 427 -18.10 1.80 -20.63
N LEU A 428 -18.54 1.56 -21.87
CA LEU A 428 -17.89 2.08 -23.08
C LEU A 428 -18.28 3.53 -23.38
N VAL A 429 -19.55 3.88 -23.16
CA VAL A 429 -20.07 5.23 -23.35
C VAL A 429 -19.86 6.01 -22.06
N PHE A 430 -18.68 6.63 -21.93
CA PHE A 430 -18.50 7.62 -20.89
C PHE A 430 -19.28 8.90 -21.27
N PRO A 431 -20.17 9.41 -20.41
CA PRO A 431 -21.04 10.56 -20.74
C PRO A 431 -20.30 11.85 -21.12
N LEU A 432 -18.97 11.92 -20.96
CA LEU A 432 -18.16 13.09 -21.29
C LEU A 432 -17.16 12.86 -22.45
N GLY A 433 -17.25 11.71 -23.15
CA GLY A 433 -16.17 11.13 -23.98
C GLY A 433 -15.73 11.92 -25.23
N GLU A 434 -16.65 12.54 -25.98
CA GLU A 434 -16.28 13.28 -27.20
C GLU A 434 -15.93 14.76 -26.93
N GLU A 435 -16.70 15.45 -26.09
CA GLU A 435 -16.46 16.87 -25.77
C GLU A 435 -15.17 17.11 -24.95
N TYR A 436 -14.75 16.18 -24.09
CA TYR A 436 -13.52 16.37 -23.28
C TYR A 436 -12.23 16.25 -24.10
N SER A 437 -12.29 15.56 -25.24
CA SER A 437 -11.17 15.52 -26.18
C SER A 437 -10.91 16.91 -26.80
N ASN A 438 -11.96 17.71 -27.00
CA ASN A 438 -11.90 19.08 -27.52
C ASN A 438 -11.42 20.10 -26.48
N ILE A 439 -11.72 19.90 -25.18
CA ILE A 439 -11.15 20.73 -24.09
C ILE A 439 -9.62 20.62 -24.04
N ARG A 440 -9.06 19.46 -24.41
CA ARG A 440 -7.61 19.27 -24.58
C ARG A 440 -7.03 20.07 -25.75
N ALA A 441 -7.80 20.30 -26.81
CA ALA A 441 -7.37 21.06 -27.98
C ALA A 441 -7.37 22.57 -27.74
N LEU A 442 -8.17 23.06 -26.78
CA LEU A 442 -8.34 24.49 -26.48
C LEU A 442 -7.37 25.05 -25.42
N ARG A 443 -6.43 24.27 -24.87
CA ARG A 443 -5.43 24.76 -23.89
C ARG A 443 -3.98 24.52 -24.32
N PRO A 444 -3.39 25.44 -25.12
CA PRO A 444 -1.96 25.46 -25.29
C PRO A 444 -1.33 26.17 -24.07
N ARG A 445 -0.49 25.45 -23.32
CA ARG A 445 0.59 25.96 -22.41
C ARG A 445 0.38 26.07 -20.89
N LEU A 446 -0.72 25.64 -20.29
CA LEU A 446 -0.74 25.45 -18.82
C LEU A 446 -0.38 24.00 -18.46
N LEU A 447 0.91 23.80 -18.21
CA LEU A 447 1.47 22.61 -17.54
C LEU A 447 0.94 22.52 -16.11
N THR A 448 -0.29 22.07 -15.87
CA THR A 448 -0.61 21.31 -14.64
C THR A 448 -1.79 20.38 -14.86
N SER A 449 -1.60 19.16 -14.38
CA SER A 449 -2.61 18.15 -14.19
C SER A 449 -3.87 18.65 -13.48
N ASP A 450 -4.98 18.70 -14.20
CA ASP A 450 -6.30 18.83 -13.60
C ASP A 450 -6.62 17.53 -12.81
N PRO A 451 -6.80 17.59 -11.49
CA PRO A 451 -7.12 16.44 -10.67
C PRO A 451 -8.44 15.76 -11.06
N ILE A 452 -9.43 16.51 -11.59
CA ILE A 452 -10.69 15.93 -12.11
C ILE A 452 -10.36 15.00 -13.27
N ASN A 453 -9.63 15.49 -14.28
CA ASN A 453 -9.30 14.70 -15.47
C ASN A 453 -8.55 13.40 -15.13
N ARG A 454 -7.70 13.43 -14.10
CA ARG A 454 -7.06 12.20 -13.60
C ARG A 454 -8.06 11.29 -12.89
N ALA A 455 -8.90 11.84 -12.02
CA ALA A 455 -9.90 11.07 -11.28
C ALA A 455 -10.93 10.41 -12.21
N VAL A 456 -11.42 11.15 -13.21
CA VAL A 456 -12.34 10.63 -14.22
C VAL A 456 -11.70 9.52 -15.05
N GLY A 457 -10.51 9.77 -15.60
CA GLY A 457 -9.80 8.77 -16.37
C GLY A 457 -9.35 7.56 -15.54
N GLN A 458 -9.23 7.68 -14.23
CA GLN A 458 -8.99 6.55 -13.32
C GLN A 458 -10.30 5.81 -13.05
N ALA A 459 -11.39 6.52 -12.78
CA ALA A 459 -12.70 5.93 -12.52
C ALA A 459 -13.20 5.09 -13.70
N THR A 460 -13.05 5.55 -14.94
CA THR A 460 -13.45 4.78 -16.13
C THR A 460 -12.66 3.48 -16.27
N ASP A 461 -11.38 3.56 -15.94
CA ASP A 461 -10.44 2.45 -16.06
C ASP A 461 -10.68 1.42 -14.95
N GLU A 462 -10.91 1.88 -13.72
CA GLU A 462 -11.34 1.04 -12.59
C GLU A 462 -12.70 0.40 -12.85
N ALA A 463 -13.65 1.11 -13.45
CA ALA A 463 -14.95 0.56 -13.83
C ALA A 463 -14.82 -0.57 -14.83
N ALA A 464 -14.03 -0.35 -15.90
CA ALA A 464 -13.79 -1.36 -16.92
C ALA A 464 -13.13 -2.62 -16.34
N LEU A 465 -12.15 -2.48 -15.46
CA LEU A 465 -11.52 -3.61 -14.77
C LEU A 465 -12.49 -4.31 -13.82
N THR A 466 -13.30 -3.56 -13.08
CA THR A 466 -14.29 -4.13 -12.16
C THR A 466 -15.38 -4.88 -12.92
N LEU A 467 -15.79 -4.38 -14.10
CA LEU A 467 -16.71 -5.05 -15.00
C LEU A 467 -16.11 -6.35 -15.55
N LEU A 468 -14.89 -6.33 -16.09
CA LEU A 468 -14.19 -7.55 -16.53
C LEU A 468 -14.12 -8.57 -15.40
N ARG A 469 -13.70 -8.12 -14.23
CA ARG A 469 -13.58 -8.94 -13.02
C ARG A 469 -14.92 -9.57 -12.64
N TRP A 470 -16.00 -8.80 -12.72
CA TRP A 470 -17.36 -9.29 -12.49
C TRP A 470 -17.74 -10.38 -13.48
N LEU A 471 -17.63 -10.11 -14.79
CA LEU A 471 -18.05 -11.05 -15.82
C LEU A 471 -17.32 -12.39 -15.71
N VAL A 472 -16.01 -12.37 -15.45
CA VAL A 472 -15.25 -13.61 -15.22
C VAL A 472 -15.72 -14.31 -13.94
N TYR A 473 -15.93 -13.57 -12.86
CA TYR A 473 -16.37 -14.15 -11.58
C TYR A 473 -17.71 -14.89 -11.67
N VAL A 474 -18.67 -14.35 -12.44
CA VAL A 474 -19.99 -14.98 -12.64
C VAL A 474 -20.04 -16.03 -13.75
N GLY A 475 -18.94 -16.25 -14.47
CA GLY A 475 -18.85 -17.24 -15.55
C GLY A 475 -19.24 -16.73 -16.94
N GLU A 476 -19.42 -15.43 -17.11
CA GLU A 476 -19.81 -14.77 -18.37
C GLU A 476 -18.62 -14.50 -19.29
N HIS A 477 -17.81 -15.54 -19.53
CA HIS A 477 -16.52 -15.44 -20.23
C HIS A 477 -16.64 -14.88 -21.66
N GLN A 478 -17.76 -15.16 -22.37
CA GLN A 478 -17.98 -14.63 -23.72
C GLN A 478 -18.26 -13.11 -23.72
N HIS A 479 -19.02 -12.62 -22.74
CA HIS A 479 -19.20 -11.18 -22.54
C HIS A 479 -17.87 -10.53 -22.13
N ALA A 480 -17.11 -11.19 -21.25
CA ALA A 480 -15.80 -10.70 -20.81
C ALA A 480 -14.81 -10.55 -21.99
N ARG A 481 -14.73 -11.57 -22.87
CA ARG A 481 -13.93 -11.53 -24.11
C ARG A 481 -14.36 -10.39 -25.03
N ARG A 482 -15.65 -10.29 -25.33
CA ARG A 482 -16.20 -9.22 -26.19
C ARG A 482 -15.89 -7.83 -25.63
N PHE A 483 -16.08 -7.65 -24.32
CA PHE A 483 -15.77 -6.38 -23.66
C PHE A 483 -14.28 -6.05 -23.72
N LEU A 484 -13.43 -7.04 -23.46
CA LEU A 484 -11.97 -6.90 -23.54
C LEU A 484 -11.50 -6.51 -24.95
N ASP A 485 -12.09 -7.11 -25.99
CA ASP A 485 -11.82 -6.76 -27.38
C ASP A 485 -12.20 -5.30 -27.65
N MET A 486 -13.44 -4.89 -27.30
CA MET A 486 -13.91 -3.52 -27.46
C MET A 486 -13.05 -2.47 -26.74
N LEU A 487 -12.59 -2.76 -25.52
CA LEU A 487 -11.70 -1.86 -24.77
C LEU A 487 -10.39 -1.62 -25.51
N THR A 488 -9.86 -2.64 -26.17
CA THR A 488 -8.58 -2.54 -26.89
C THR A 488 -8.70 -1.96 -28.29
N THR A 489 -9.80 -2.22 -29.00
CA THR A 489 -10.01 -1.66 -30.35
C THR A 489 -10.37 -0.18 -30.30
N ASN A 490 -11.11 0.25 -29.27
CA ASN A 490 -11.67 1.61 -29.20
C ASN A 490 -10.75 2.61 -28.48
N THR A 491 -9.53 2.22 -28.08
CA THR A 491 -8.63 3.09 -27.33
C THR A 491 -7.32 3.31 -28.08
N THR A 492 -6.88 4.58 -28.16
CA THR A 492 -5.63 4.96 -28.84
C THR A 492 -4.69 5.72 -27.90
N GLY A 493 -3.41 5.84 -28.29
CA GLY A 493 -2.40 6.64 -27.59
C GLY A 493 -2.08 6.18 -26.16
N ARG A 494 -1.95 7.13 -25.22
CA ARG A 494 -1.55 6.84 -23.83
C ARG A 494 -2.58 6.00 -23.06
N ARG A 495 -3.87 6.16 -23.36
CA ARG A 495 -4.94 5.39 -22.70
C ARG A 495 -4.89 3.92 -23.13
N ALA A 496 -4.66 3.64 -24.42
CA ALA A 496 -4.49 2.27 -24.93
C ALA A 496 -3.36 1.53 -24.21
N ARG A 497 -2.20 2.19 -24.04
CA ARG A 497 -1.06 1.60 -23.31
C ARG A 497 -1.41 1.30 -21.85
N ARG A 498 -2.12 2.22 -21.17
CA ARG A 498 -2.55 2.03 -19.78
C ARG A 498 -3.56 0.88 -19.67
N ILE A 499 -4.58 0.85 -20.52
CA ILE A 499 -5.58 -0.23 -20.56
C ILE A 499 -4.93 -1.56 -20.87
N GLY A 500 -4.08 -1.66 -21.90
CA GLY A 500 -3.34 -2.88 -22.20
C GLY A 500 -2.52 -3.39 -21.02
N ASN A 501 -1.85 -2.48 -20.28
CA ASN A 501 -1.11 -2.84 -19.07
C ASN A 501 -1.99 -3.25 -17.88
N MET A 502 -3.27 -2.87 -17.84
CA MET A 502 -4.17 -3.28 -16.76
C MET A 502 -4.96 -4.55 -17.13
N THR A 503 -5.15 -4.81 -18.42
CA THR A 503 -5.99 -5.92 -18.91
C THR A 503 -5.21 -7.14 -19.40
N HIS A 504 -3.87 -7.10 -19.44
CA HIS A 504 -3.06 -8.23 -19.91
C HIS A 504 -3.37 -9.55 -19.18
N GLN A 505 -3.58 -9.51 -17.86
CA GLN A 505 -3.92 -10.70 -17.07
C GLN A 505 -5.25 -11.31 -17.52
N TYR A 506 -6.22 -10.47 -17.88
CA TYR A 506 -7.52 -10.91 -18.38
C TYR A 506 -7.42 -11.48 -19.79
N ARG A 507 -6.50 -10.98 -20.63
CA ARG A 507 -6.22 -11.56 -21.95
C ARG A 507 -5.65 -12.96 -21.83
N ILE A 508 -4.78 -13.20 -20.86
CA ILE A 508 -4.24 -14.54 -20.57
C ILE A 508 -5.34 -15.44 -20.01
N LEU A 509 -6.04 -14.99 -18.97
CA LEU A 509 -7.12 -15.74 -18.31
C LEU A 509 -8.25 -16.13 -19.27
N LEU A 510 -8.61 -15.25 -20.20
CA LEU A 510 -9.69 -15.46 -21.16
C LEU A 510 -9.21 -15.99 -22.51
N ALA A 511 -7.93 -16.36 -22.65
CA ALA A 511 -7.39 -16.84 -23.91
C ALA A 511 -8.20 -18.04 -24.45
N ARG A 512 -8.34 -18.10 -25.78
CA ARG A 512 -9.04 -19.19 -26.48
C ARG A 512 -8.12 -20.36 -26.78
N ASP A 513 -6.85 -20.07 -26.97
CA ASP A 513 -5.81 -21.02 -27.32
C ASP A 513 -4.45 -20.56 -26.76
N TRP A 514 -3.45 -21.42 -26.90
CA TRP A 514 -2.10 -21.16 -26.42
C TRP A 514 -1.43 -19.99 -27.15
N SER A 515 -1.73 -19.79 -28.44
CA SER A 515 -1.13 -18.70 -29.23
C SER A 515 -1.57 -17.34 -28.68
N GLU A 516 -2.83 -17.22 -28.27
CA GLU A 516 -3.33 -16.02 -27.61
C GLU A 516 -2.69 -15.79 -26.23
N VAL A 517 -2.45 -16.85 -25.45
CA VAL A 517 -1.69 -16.75 -24.19
C VAL A 517 -0.30 -16.20 -24.47
N MET A 518 0.44 -16.81 -25.40
CA MET A 518 1.80 -16.43 -25.76
C MET A 518 1.91 -14.99 -26.26
N ALA A 519 1.01 -14.55 -27.13
CA ALA A 519 1.00 -13.19 -27.66
C ALA A 519 0.81 -12.12 -26.58
N ASN A 520 0.16 -12.46 -25.47
CA ASN A 520 -0.15 -11.54 -24.39
C ASN A 520 0.70 -11.75 -23.13
N PHE A 521 1.60 -12.73 -23.16
CA PHE A 521 2.43 -13.08 -22.02
C PHE A 521 3.50 -12.01 -21.76
N LYS A 522 3.29 -11.18 -20.73
CA LYS A 522 4.18 -10.08 -20.35
C LYS A 522 4.37 -10.07 -18.83
N PRO A 523 5.52 -10.51 -18.29
CA PRO A 523 5.78 -10.42 -16.86
C PRO A 523 5.84 -8.96 -16.42
N THR A 524 5.14 -8.63 -15.32
CA THR A 524 5.18 -7.30 -14.73
C THR A 524 6.60 -6.91 -14.32
N SER A 525 7.08 -5.75 -14.77
CA SER A 525 8.46 -5.27 -14.58
C SER A 525 8.78 -4.72 -13.18
N GLY A 526 7.92 -4.97 -12.19
CA GLY A 526 8.03 -4.41 -10.84
C GLY A 526 8.19 -5.48 -9.75
N GLY A 527 9.41 -5.65 -9.24
CA GLY A 527 9.75 -6.56 -8.12
C GLY A 527 9.15 -6.20 -6.75
N ARG A 528 7.94 -5.61 -6.70
CA ARG A 528 7.31 -5.10 -5.46
C ARG A 528 5.97 -5.73 -5.10
N SER A 529 5.36 -6.57 -5.95
CA SER A 529 4.08 -7.20 -5.63
C SER A 529 4.28 -8.65 -5.21
N SER A 530 4.10 -8.93 -3.91
CA SER A 530 4.15 -10.27 -3.31
C SER A 530 2.84 -11.05 -3.44
N THR A 531 1.84 -10.53 -4.14
CA THR A 531 0.55 -11.21 -4.32
C THR A 531 0.43 -11.71 -5.75
N THR A 532 0.90 -12.96 -5.91
CA THR A 532 0.57 -13.87 -7.03
C THR A 532 0.81 -13.31 -8.43
N ASN A 533 2.09 -13.26 -8.85
CA ASN A 533 2.42 -13.10 -10.26
C ASN A 533 2.02 -14.38 -11.00
N TYR A 534 0.78 -14.42 -11.50
CA TYR A 534 0.20 -15.53 -12.25
C TYR A 534 1.11 -15.95 -13.42
N GLU A 535 1.94 -15.06 -13.96
CA GLU A 535 2.97 -15.37 -14.95
C GLU A 535 3.97 -16.40 -14.42
N SER A 536 4.47 -16.22 -13.19
CA SER A 536 5.39 -17.19 -12.58
C SER A 536 4.70 -18.52 -12.29
N ALA A 537 3.41 -18.48 -11.96
CA ALA A 537 2.63 -19.68 -11.73
C ALA A 537 2.41 -20.48 -13.02
N ILE A 538 2.14 -19.80 -14.14
CA ILE A 538 1.99 -20.43 -15.47
C ILE A 538 3.33 -20.95 -15.98
N ILE A 539 4.40 -20.13 -15.97
CA ILE A 539 5.68 -20.50 -16.58
C ILE A 539 6.28 -21.76 -15.97
N ASN A 540 6.13 -21.96 -14.67
CA ASN A 540 6.72 -23.13 -14.02
C ASN A 540 6.10 -24.46 -14.51
N LEU A 541 4.86 -24.43 -15.03
CA LEU A 541 4.15 -25.57 -15.62
C LEU A 541 4.51 -25.82 -17.10
N LEU A 542 5.16 -24.86 -17.77
CA LEU A 542 5.45 -24.98 -19.20
C LEU A 542 6.60 -25.95 -19.45
N PRO A 543 6.58 -26.74 -20.54
CA PRO A 543 7.68 -27.60 -20.92
C PRO A 543 8.88 -26.79 -21.43
N SER A 544 10.05 -27.41 -21.43
CA SER A 544 11.32 -26.77 -21.78
C SER A 544 11.31 -26.09 -23.16
N VAL A 545 10.65 -26.70 -24.14
CA VAL A 545 10.48 -26.13 -25.50
C VAL A 545 9.68 -24.82 -25.51
N GLU A 546 8.64 -24.69 -24.68
CA GLU A 546 7.85 -23.46 -24.60
C GLU A 546 8.60 -22.37 -23.84
N LEU A 547 9.47 -22.74 -22.88
CA LEU A 547 10.36 -21.78 -22.23
C LEU A 547 11.36 -21.14 -23.20
N ILE A 548 11.89 -21.91 -24.16
CA ILE A 548 12.76 -21.38 -25.22
C ILE A 548 11.99 -20.42 -26.11
N LYS A 549 10.79 -20.79 -26.58
CA LYS A 549 9.94 -19.89 -27.39
C LYS A 549 9.63 -18.59 -26.65
N LEU A 550 9.31 -18.65 -25.36
CA LEU A 550 9.13 -17.44 -24.54
C LEU A 550 10.38 -16.55 -24.51
N ALA A 551 11.57 -17.16 -24.45
CA ALA A 551 12.82 -16.42 -24.47
C ALA A 551 13.10 -15.72 -25.80
N GLU A 552 12.44 -16.07 -26.91
CA GLU A 552 12.59 -15.39 -28.21
C GLU A 552 11.85 -14.04 -28.27
N HIS A 553 10.87 -13.80 -27.38
CA HIS A 553 10.06 -12.57 -27.38
C HIS A 553 10.73 -11.39 -26.66
N GLU A 554 11.66 -10.71 -27.36
CA GLU A 554 12.44 -9.58 -26.81
C GLU A 554 11.60 -8.38 -26.34
N ASP A 555 10.43 -8.17 -26.95
CA ASP A 555 9.50 -7.10 -26.58
C ASP A 555 8.77 -7.36 -25.26
N ASN A 556 8.68 -8.62 -24.83
CA ASN A 556 7.90 -9.05 -23.67
C ASN A 556 8.79 -9.36 -22.46
N PHE A 557 10.03 -9.80 -22.68
CA PHE A 557 10.93 -10.26 -21.63
C PHE A 557 12.24 -9.50 -21.61
N THR A 558 12.70 -9.12 -20.42
CA THR A 558 14.03 -8.54 -20.25
C THR A 558 15.13 -9.56 -20.56
N ALA A 559 16.34 -9.09 -20.90
CA ALA A 559 17.49 -9.96 -21.13
C ALA A 559 17.74 -10.96 -19.98
N GLU A 560 17.57 -10.51 -18.73
CA GLU A 560 17.71 -11.35 -17.54
C GLU A 560 16.61 -12.42 -17.41
N GLN A 561 15.37 -12.08 -17.75
CA GLN A 561 14.27 -13.04 -17.77
C GLN A 561 14.49 -14.09 -18.86
N ARG A 562 14.90 -13.68 -20.07
CA ARG A 562 15.25 -14.59 -21.16
C ARG A 562 16.41 -15.52 -20.79
N GLY A 563 17.45 -14.98 -20.15
CA GLY A 563 18.56 -15.77 -19.61
C GLY A 563 18.09 -16.79 -18.57
N THR A 564 17.12 -16.44 -17.74
CA THR A 564 16.53 -17.36 -16.76
C THR A 564 15.71 -18.47 -17.41
N LEU A 565 14.85 -18.15 -18.38
CA LEU A 565 14.05 -19.14 -19.12
C LEU A 565 14.94 -20.18 -19.81
N THR A 566 15.97 -19.74 -20.52
CA THR A 566 16.90 -20.61 -21.26
C THR A 566 17.76 -21.47 -20.33
N ARG A 567 18.27 -20.91 -19.21
CA ARG A 567 18.95 -21.73 -18.18
C ARG A 567 18.03 -22.79 -17.60
N THR A 568 16.74 -22.48 -17.39
CA THR A 568 15.78 -23.46 -16.88
C THR A 568 15.54 -24.59 -17.87
N ALA A 569 15.26 -24.28 -19.14
CA ALA A 569 15.11 -25.29 -20.19
C ALA A 569 16.35 -26.18 -20.31
N PHE A 570 17.55 -25.57 -20.34
CA PHE A 570 18.80 -26.31 -20.37
C PHE A 570 18.98 -27.21 -19.13
N THR A 571 18.71 -26.70 -17.92
CA THR A 571 18.84 -27.49 -16.68
C THR A 571 17.92 -28.71 -16.70
N ARG A 572 16.70 -28.57 -17.22
CA ARG A 572 15.76 -29.68 -17.38
C ARG A 572 16.30 -30.72 -18.37
N ALA A 573 16.77 -30.31 -19.54
CA ALA A 573 17.38 -31.24 -20.51
C ALA A 573 18.56 -32.03 -19.93
N VAL A 574 19.40 -31.39 -19.10
CA VAL A 574 20.50 -32.09 -18.38
C VAL A 574 19.95 -33.17 -17.45
N ILE A 575 18.93 -32.85 -16.65
CA ILE A 575 18.36 -33.78 -15.66
C ILE A 575 17.64 -34.95 -16.33
N LEU A 576 16.95 -34.67 -17.43
CA LEU A 576 16.22 -35.64 -18.24
C LEU A 576 17.14 -36.46 -19.16
N GLN A 577 18.41 -36.07 -19.28
CA GLN A 577 19.43 -36.73 -20.11
C GLN A 577 19.05 -36.76 -21.60
N GLU A 578 18.43 -35.70 -22.09
CA GLU A 578 18.01 -35.55 -23.48
C GLU A 578 19.13 -34.92 -24.30
N GLU A 579 20.05 -35.73 -24.83
CA GLU A 579 21.30 -35.23 -25.46
C GLU A 579 21.08 -34.14 -26.53
N ASP A 580 20.12 -34.32 -27.43
CA ASP A 580 19.80 -33.34 -28.47
C ASP A 580 19.31 -32.01 -27.88
N ASN A 581 18.53 -32.07 -26.80
CA ASN A 581 18.04 -30.89 -26.08
C ASN A 581 19.12 -30.25 -25.21
N ILE A 582 20.05 -31.03 -24.65
CA ILE A 582 21.23 -30.50 -23.93
C ILE A 582 22.05 -29.63 -24.88
N ILE A 583 22.24 -30.07 -26.13
CA ILE A 583 22.97 -29.29 -27.13
C ILE A 583 22.18 -28.05 -27.52
N THR A 584 20.92 -28.24 -27.95
CA THR A 584 20.09 -27.16 -28.49
C THR A 584 19.80 -26.09 -27.42
N PHE A 585 19.28 -26.48 -26.25
CA PHE A 585 18.98 -25.53 -25.18
C PHE A 585 20.24 -25.00 -24.50
N GLY A 586 21.35 -25.74 -24.55
CA GLY A 586 22.65 -25.27 -24.08
C GLY A 586 23.18 -24.11 -24.93
N ILE A 587 23.02 -24.18 -26.25
CA ILE A 587 23.36 -23.06 -27.15
C ILE A 587 22.49 -21.85 -26.82
N GLU A 588 21.17 -22.03 -26.64
CA GLU A 588 20.28 -20.93 -26.25
C GLU A 588 20.67 -20.34 -24.88
N ALA A 589 20.94 -21.18 -23.88
CA ALA A 589 21.43 -20.71 -22.59
C ALA A 589 22.74 -19.91 -22.73
N ALA A 590 23.65 -20.30 -23.61
CA ALA A 590 24.89 -19.57 -23.86
C ALA A 590 24.67 -18.23 -24.62
N ILE A 591 23.68 -18.17 -25.52
CA ILE A 591 23.31 -16.96 -26.24
C ILE A 591 22.80 -15.90 -25.24
N HIS A 592 21.86 -16.30 -24.38
CA HIS A 592 21.15 -15.41 -23.47
C HIS A 592 21.84 -15.16 -22.12
N ASN A 593 22.95 -15.84 -21.85
CA ASN A 593 23.75 -15.69 -20.62
C ASN A 593 25.22 -15.48 -21.00
N PRO A 594 25.60 -14.30 -21.52
CA PRO A 594 26.93 -14.05 -22.06
C PRO A 594 28.06 -14.29 -21.04
N GLU A 595 27.78 -14.11 -19.75
CA GLU A 595 28.73 -14.36 -18.67
C GLU A 595 29.02 -15.84 -18.41
N LEU A 596 28.18 -16.74 -18.91
CA LEU A 596 28.31 -18.21 -18.78
C LEU A 596 28.62 -18.90 -20.12
N ARG A 597 28.58 -18.13 -21.22
CA ARG A 597 28.63 -18.63 -22.61
C ARG A 597 29.77 -19.60 -22.84
N ASP A 598 31.00 -19.18 -22.56
CA ASP A 598 32.19 -19.96 -22.86
C ASP A 598 32.22 -21.29 -22.10
N GLU A 599 31.75 -21.30 -20.85
CA GLU A 599 31.72 -22.50 -20.03
C GLU A 599 30.64 -23.49 -20.48
N ILE A 600 29.46 -22.98 -20.87
CA ILE A 600 28.37 -23.79 -21.44
C ILE A 600 28.82 -24.38 -22.79
N LEU A 601 29.30 -23.54 -23.72
CA LEU A 601 29.70 -23.98 -25.06
C LEU A 601 30.90 -24.93 -25.04
N ALA A 602 31.84 -24.77 -24.10
CA ALA A 602 32.94 -25.71 -23.94
C ALA A 602 32.45 -27.13 -23.62
N ILE A 603 31.38 -27.27 -22.83
CA ILE A 603 30.77 -28.55 -22.49
C ILE A 603 29.93 -29.08 -23.65
N VAL A 604 29.04 -28.23 -24.18
CA VAL A 604 28.09 -28.61 -25.24
C VAL A 604 28.80 -29.02 -26.53
N ASN A 605 29.77 -28.22 -27.01
CA ASN A 605 30.47 -28.49 -28.26
C ASN A 605 31.40 -29.71 -28.18
N SER A 606 31.97 -29.98 -27.01
CA SER A 606 32.81 -31.17 -26.79
C SER A 606 32.00 -32.43 -26.48
N ARG A 607 30.69 -32.30 -26.24
CA ARG A 607 29.81 -33.36 -25.73
C ARG A 607 30.32 -34.01 -24.44
N ASP A 608 31.07 -33.26 -23.62
CA ASP A 608 31.58 -33.73 -22.33
C ASP A 608 30.51 -33.56 -21.24
N PHE A 609 29.38 -34.27 -21.39
CA PHE A 609 28.20 -34.12 -20.53
C PHE A 609 28.47 -34.53 -19.07
N ASP A 610 29.53 -35.30 -18.80
CA ASP A 610 30.02 -35.60 -17.46
C ASP A 610 30.40 -34.34 -16.65
N ARG A 611 30.60 -33.19 -17.32
CA ARG A 611 30.87 -31.89 -16.68
C ARG A 611 29.63 -31.10 -16.27
N LEU A 612 28.44 -31.47 -16.74
CA LEU A 612 27.22 -30.70 -16.48
C LEU A 612 26.88 -30.59 -14.99
N PRO A 613 26.99 -31.65 -14.16
CA PRO A 613 26.76 -31.52 -12.72
C PRO A 613 27.70 -30.50 -12.04
N ASP A 614 28.94 -30.35 -12.52
CA ASP A 614 29.89 -29.37 -11.98
C ASP A 614 29.44 -27.94 -12.30
N LEU A 615 28.97 -27.71 -13.53
CA LEU A 615 28.42 -26.43 -13.96
C LEU A 615 27.22 -26.03 -13.09
N LEU A 616 26.26 -26.95 -12.93
CA LEU A 616 25.05 -26.71 -12.14
C LEU A 616 25.36 -26.49 -10.65
N LEU A 617 26.38 -27.14 -10.09
CA LEU A 617 26.86 -26.89 -8.72
C LEU A 617 27.60 -25.56 -8.55
N LYS A 618 28.29 -25.10 -9.59
CA LYS A 618 29.04 -23.84 -9.56
C LYS A 618 28.13 -22.63 -9.60
N TYR A 619 27.00 -22.73 -10.29
CA TYR A 619 26.07 -21.61 -10.54
C TYR A 619 24.67 -21.93 -10.00
N PRO A 620 24.30 -21.41 -8.82
CA PRO A 620 23.02 -21.73 -8.17
C PRO A 620 21.79 -21.50 -9.05
N ARG A 621 21.79 -20.51 -9.95
CA ARG A 621 20.61 -20.11 -10.77
C ARG A 621 20.34 -20.99 -12.00
N PHE A 622 20.92 -22.18 -12.07
CA PHE A 622 20.44 -23.24 -12.95
C PHE A 622 19.43 -24.10 -12.20
N ARG A 623 18.15 -23.92 -12.54
CA ARG A 623 16.99 -24.46 -11.80
C ARG A 623 16.02 -25.11 -12.76
N ILE A 624 15.29 -26.12 -12.29
CA ILE A 624 14.17 -26.71 -13.06
C ILE A 624 12.90 -25.87 -13.05
N THR A 625 12.86 -24.77 -12.30
CA THR A 625 11.77 -23.80 -12.30
C THR A 625 12.34 -22.41 -12.60
N SER A 626 11.60 -21.59 -13.35
CA SER A 626 12.13 -20.31 -13.82
C SER A 626 12.13 -19.28 -12.71
N ASN A 627 11.06 -19.21 -11.91
CA ASN A 627 10.84 -18.21 -10.87
C ASN A 627 11.25 -16.79 -11.31
N LEU A 628 10.70 -16.31 -12.44
CA LEU A 628 11.13 -15.07 -13.13
C LEU A 628 11.26 -13.82 -12.24
N VAL A 629 10.48 -13.75 -11.16
CA VAL A 629 10.40 -12.58 -10.27
C VAL A 629 11.54 -12.57 -9.24
N MET A 630 12.19 -13.72 -9.03
CA MET A 630 13.04 -13.93 -7.86
C MET A 630 14.52 -13.61 -8.12
N ALA A 631 14.90 -13.15 -9.31
CA ALA A 631 16.28 -12.70 -9.57
C ALA A 631 16.69 -11.44 -8.76
N TRP A 632 15.73 -10.76 -8.13
CA TRP A 632 15.93 -9.61 -7.27
C TRP A 632 16.03 -9.98 -5.77
N SER A 633 17.08 -9.51 -5.09
CA SER A 633 17.24 -9.66 -3.63
C SER A 633 16.56 -8.51 -2.89
N TYR A 634 15.47 -8.79 -2.18
CA TYR A 634 14.73 -7.80 -1.39
C TYR A 634 15.63 -7.03 -0.41
N TYR A 635 16.53 -7.75 0.26
CA TYR A 635 17.39 -7.18 1.31
C TYR A 635 18.57 -6.39 0.75
N ARG A 636 19.06 -6.73 -0.45
CA ARG A 636 20.16 -5.99 -1.09
C ARG A 636 19.67 -4.93 -2.08
N ASN A 637 18.37 -4.92 -2.39
CA ASN A 637 17.77 -4.05 -3.40
C ASN A 637 18.52 -4.10 -4.75
N GLN A 638 18.98 -5.28 -5.16
CA GLN A 638 19.74 -5.49 -6.40
C GLN A 638 19.47 -6.88 -6.98
N ASN A 639 19.70 -7.03 -8.29
CA ASN A 639 19.68 -8.33 -8.95
C ASN A 639 20.93 -9.12 -8.58
N LEU A 640 20.78 -10.43 -8.44
CA LEU A 640 21.87 -11.34 -8.11
C LEU A 640 22.40 -12.04 -9.36
N PHE A 641 23.72 -12.05 -9.55
CA PHE A 641 24.37 -12.72 -10.67
C PHE A 641 24.27 -14.25 -10.58
N ALA A 642 24.41 -14.98 -11.69
CA ALA A 642 24.28 -16.45 -11.74
C ALA A 642 25.08 -17.23 -10.69
N HIS A 643 26.23 -16.71 -10.25
CA HIS A 643 27.14 -17.34 -9.28
C HIS A 643 26.90 -16.95 -7.82
N GLU A 644 26.08 -15.93 -7.54
CA GLU A 644 25.84 -15.45 -6.19
C GLU A 644 24.90 -16.38 -5.41
N ILE A 645 25.09 -16.47 -4.10
CA ILE A 645 24.19 -17.21 -3.21
C ILE A 645 23.20 -16.24 -2.58
N ASP A 646 21.91 -16.54 -2.71
CA ASP A 646 20.86 -15.92 -1.92
C ASP A 646 20.73 -16.65 -0.58
N ILE A 647 21.16 -16.01 0.50
CA ILE A 647 21.10 -16.57 1.86
C ILE A 647 19.72 -16.41 2.52
N TRP A 648 18.84 -15.60 1.94
CA TRP A 648 17.53 -15.27 2.50
C TRP A 648 16.40 -16.04 1.84
N ASN A 649 16.56 -16.35 0.55
CA ASN A 649 15.57 -17.07 -0.25
C ASN A 649 16.18 -18.25 -1.01
N HIS A 650 17.02 -19.02 -0.33
CA HIS A 650 17.76 -20.14 -0.89
C HIS A 650 16.88 -21.24 -1.52
N ASN A 651 15.65 -21.44 -1.03
CA ASN A 651 14.69 -22.39 -1.60
C ASN A 651 14.31 -22.08 -3.06
N ASP A 652 14.16 -20.80 -3.38
CA ASP A 652 13.61 -20.37 -4.66
C ASP A 652 14.69 -19.74 -5.56
N ASN A 653 15.81 -19.25 -5.01
CA ASN A 653 16.84 -18.45 -5.72
C ASN A 653 18.22 -19.06 -5.91
N ASN A 654 18.52 -20.15 -5.24
CA ASN A 654 19.73 -20.91 -5.50
C ASN A 654 19.34 -22.09 -6.40
N TRP A 655 19.66 -23.31 -6.01
CA TRP A 655 19.20 -24.52 -6.70
C TRP A 655 17.69 -24.75 -6.53
N TRP A 656 17.18 -25.86 -7.07
CA TRP A 656 15.76 -26.16 -7.06
C TRP A 656 15.32 -27.04 -5.88
N CYS A 657 14.08 -26.82 -5.45
CA CYS A 657 13.29 -27.80 -4.72
C CYS A 657 12.80 -28.91 -5.65
N ARG A 658 12.42 -30.06 -5.08
CA ARG A 658 11.70 -31.11 -5.81
C ARG A 658 10.53 -30.51 -6.58
N TYR A 659 10.39 -30.87 -7.85
CA TYR A 659 9.27 -30.44 -8.68
C TYR A 659 7.95 -31.00 -8.12
N ASP A 660 6.96 -30.14 -7.96
CA ASP A 660 5.66 -30.47 -7.41
C ASP A 660 4.58 -29.90 -8.34
N HIS A 661 4.03 -30.78 -9.19
CA HIS A 661 2.99 -30.44 -10.16
C HIS A 661 1.78 -29.80 -9.46
N GLU A 662 1.29 -30.42 -8.39
CA GLU A 662 0.13 -29.93 -7.64
C GLU A 662 0.39 -28.56 -7.04
N TYR A 663 1.59 -28.31 -6.51
CA TYR A 663 1.95 -26.98 -5.99
C TYR A 663 1.87 -25.89 -7.07
N PHE A 664 2.43 -26.14 -8.25
CA PHE A 664 2.42 -25.16 -9.35
C PHE A 664 1.04 -25.01 -9.97
N LEU A 665 0.31 -26.10 -10.15
CA LEU A 665 -1.05 -26.10 -10.67
C LEU A 665 -1.99 -25.33 -9.73
N ASN A 666 -1.95 -25.61 -8.42
CA ASN A 666 -2.68 -24.85 -7.41
C ASN A 666 -2.20 -23.40 -7.30
N GLY A 667 -0.92 -23.14 -7.57
CA GLY A 667 -0.39 -21.79 -7.74
C GLY A 667 -1.06 -21.04 -8.88
N MET A 668 -1.19 -21.68 -10.05
CA MET A 668 -1.85 -21.12 -11.23
C MET A 668 -3.32 -20.87 -10.95
N TYR A 669 -4.05 -21.86 -10.42
CA TYR A 669 -5.45 -21.68 -10.04
C TYR A 669 -5.62 -20.49 -9.10
N ARG A 670 -4.88 -20.43 -7.98
CA ARG A 670 -4.97 -19.30 -7.04
C ARG A 670 -4.65 -17.95 -7.65
N ALA A 671 -3.73 -17.89 -8.60
CA ALA A 671 -3.31 -16.64 -9.23
C ALA A 671 -4.30 -16.15 -10.30
N LEU A 672 -5.05 -17.08 -10.92
CA LEU A 672 -6.06 -16.80 -11.94
C LEU A 672 -7.49 -16.70 -11.37
N THR A 673 -7.75 -17.30 -10.20
CA THR A 673 -9.04 -17.20 -9.52
C THR A 673 -9.30 -15.77 -9.03
N ILE A 674 -10.46 -15.26 -9.38
CA ILE A 674 -10.99 -13.99 -8.88
C ILE A 674 -11.74 -14.27 -7.58
N SER A 675 -11.41 -13.53 -6.54
CA SER A 675 -12.12 -13.52 -5.27
C SER A 675 -12.45 -12.09 -4.86
N PRO A 676 -13.61 -11.83 -4.20
CA PRO A 676 -13.92 -10.54 -3.63
C PRO A 676 -12.80 -10.01 -2.73
N SER A 677 -12.54 -8.71 -2.80
CA SER A 677 -11.53 -8.07 -1.97
C SER A 677 -11.92 -8.22 -0.50
N PRO A 678 -10.99 -8.66 0.37
CA PRO A 678 -11.33 -8.98 1.75
C PRO A 678 -11.81 -7.73 2.49
N VAL A 679 -13.02 -7.79 3.05
CA VAL A 679 -13.57 -6.71 3.88
C VAL A 679 -13.29 -7.01 5.34
N ARG A 680 -12.78 -6.01 6.08
CA ARG A 680 -12.54 -6.11 7.53
C ARG A 680 -13.77 -6.50 8.38
N LEU A 681 -14.98 -6.49 7.81
CA LEU A 681 -16.20 -7.04 8.46
C LEU A 681 -16.02 -8.49 8.90
N PHE A 682 -15.19 -9.24 8.17
CA PHE A 682 -15.17 -10.69 8.21
C PHE A 682 -13.83 -11.26 8.68
N GLN A 683 -12.90 -10.39 9.12
CA GLN A 683 -11.54 -10.75 9.50
C GLN A 683 -11.38 -11.18 10.97
N ASN A 684 -12.47 -11.26 11.74
CA ASN A 684 -12.41 -11.56 13.17
C ASN A 684 -12.19 -13.06 13.48
N THR A 685 -12.11 -13.91 12.48
CA THR A 685 -11.60 -15.28 12.61
C THR A 685 -10.44 -15.45 11.63
N ARG A 686 -9.37 -16.11 12.04
CA ARG A 686 -8.24 -16.49 11.17
C ARG A 686 -8.63 -17.47 10.05
N GLY A 687 -9.93 -17.67 9.79
CA GLY A 687 -10.47 -18.41 8.66
C GLY A 687 -11.04 -17.43 7.65
N ARG A 688 -10.72 -17.63 6.36
CA ARG A 688 -11.51 -17.02 5.28
C ARG A 688 -12.96 -17.44 5.51
N MET A 689 -13.88 -16.50 5.69
CA MET A 689 -15.28 -16.85 5.59
C MET A 689 -15.53 -17.24 4.15
N THR A 690 -15.80 -18.53 3.95
CA THR A 690 -16.31 -19.05 2.69
C THR A 690 -17.80 -19.25 2.89
N THR A 691 -18.61 -18.43 2.25
CA THR A 691 -20.06 -18.66 2.20
C THR A 691 -20.38 -19.69 1.11
N ASP A 692 -21.54 -20.36 1.18
CA ASP A 692 -22.00 -21.27 0.11
C ASP A 692 -22.05 -20.55 -1.25
N THR A 693 -22.37 -19.25 -1.24
CA THR A 693 -22.33 -18.41 -2.45
C THR A 693 -20.91 -18.20 -2.98
N MET A 694 -19.89 -18.08 -2.12
CA MET A 694 -18.49 -18.05 -2.57
C MET A 694 -18.04 -19.39 -3.16
N LEU A 695 -18.44 -20.51 -2.57
CA LEU A 695 -18.15 -21.84 -3.13
C LEU A 695 -18.76 -22.02 -4.52
N LYS A 696 -20.00 -21.55 -4.74
CA LYS A 696 -20.64 -21.57 -6.06
C LYS A 696 -19.78 -20.89 -7.14
N TYR A 697 -19.33 -19.66 -6.92
CA TYR A 697 -18.52 -18.94 -7.91
C TYR A 697 -17.10 -19.48 -8.00
N GLN A 698 -16.56 -20.06 -6.93
CA GLN A 698 -15.30 -20.77 -6.98
C GLN A 698 -15.40 -21.99 -7.91
N SER A 699 -16.45 -22.81 -7.79
CA SER A 699 -16.66 -23.98 -8.66
C SER A 699 -16.84 -23.61 -10.14
N ILE A 700 -17.54 -22.50 -10.44
CA ILE A 700 -17.65 -21.99 -11.82
C ILE A 700 -16.26 -21.67 -12.39
N GLN A 701 -15.43 -20.98 -11.61
CA GLN A 701 -14.08 -20.62 -12.03
C GLN A 701 -13.16 -21.83 -12.13
N GLU A 702 -13.25 -22.80 -11.21
CA GLU A 702 -12.50 -24.07 -11.29
C GLU A 702 -12.88 -24.85 -12.56
N GLN A 703 -14.18 -24.92 -12.89
CA GLN A 703 -14.64 -25.54 -14.13
C GLN A 703 -14.07 -24.81 -15.35
N PHE A 704 -14.11 -23.49 -15.40
CA PHE A 704 -13.54 -22.71 -16.50
C PHE A 704 -12.03 -22.94 -16.62
N LEU A 705 -11.29 -22.83 -15.51
CA LEU A 705 -9.84 -22.97 -15.48
C LEU A 705 -9.38 -24.40 -15.79
N SER A 706 -10.18 -25.43 -15.52
CA SER A 706 -9.87 -26.82 -15.92
C SER A 706 -9.85 -27.04 -17.44
N THR A 707 -10.34 -26.08 -18.21
CA THR A 707 -10.29 -26.06 -19.69
C THR A 707 -9.32 -25.02 -20.24
N HIS A 708 -8.54 -24.35 -19.38
CA HIS A 708 -7.68 -23.25 -19.78
C HIS A 708 -6.57 -23.72 -20.76
N PRO A 709 -6.24 -22.96 -21.82
CA PRO A 709 -5.27 -23.39 -22.85
C PRO A 709 -3.86 -23.70 -22.34
N VAL A 710 -3.46 -23.16 -21.18
CA VAL A 710 -2.18 -23.53 -20.53
C VAL A 710 -2.12 -25.03 -20.24
N LEU A 711 -3.24 -25.65 -19.86
CA LEU A 711 -3.26 -27.07 -19.50
C LEU A 711 -2.99 -27.98 -20.69
N SER A 712 -3.27 -27.54 -21.93
CA SER A 712 -3.06 -28.36 -23.12
C SER A 712 -1.59 -28.43 -23.57
N VAL A 713 -0.73 -27.53 -23.08
CA VAL A 713 0.71 -27.50 -23.40
C VAL A 713 1.58 -28.09 -22.29
N ILE A 714 1.00 -28.45 -21.15
CA ILE A 714 1.74 -29.10 -20.06
C ILE A 714 2.23 -30.47 -20.55
N ASN A 715 3.54 -30.71 -20.41
CA ASN A 715 4.14 -32.01 -20.66
C ASN A 715 4.21 -32.80 -19.34
N THR A 716 3.17 -33.59 -19.08
CA THR A 716 3.05 -34.37 -17.84
C THR A 716 4.17 -35.40 -17.66
N GLU A 717 4.76 -35.90 -18.74
CA GLU A 717 5.90 -36.82 -18.67
C GLU A 717 7.18 -36.09 -18.25
N GLU A 718 7.46 -34.92 -18.83
CA GLU A 718 8.56 -34.04 -18.39
C GLU A 718 8.44 -33.74 -16.89
N GLU A 719 7.26 -33.31 -16.44
CA GLU A 719 7.00 -32.99 -15.03
C GLU A 719 7.19 -34.18 -14.10
N ARG A 720 6.70 -35.37 -14.50
CA ARG A 720 6.86 -36.62 -13.74
C ARG A 720 8.35 -36.98 -13.59
N LEU A 721 9.12 -36.85 -14.67
CA LEU A 721 10.56 -37.13 -14.65
C LEU A 721 11.31 -36.10 -13.79
N LEU A 722 10.97 -34.82 -13.89
CA LEU A 722 11.53 -33.77 -13.03
C LEU A 722 11.19 -33.98 -11.55
N ALA A 723 9.98 -34.43 -11.23
CA ALA A 723 9.56 -34.75 -9.86
C ALA A 723 10.33 -35.94 -9.27
N ASN A 724 10.80 -36.86 -10.12
CA ASN A 724 11.61 -38.02 -9.72
C ASN A 724 13.10 -37.70 -9.54
N ALA A 725 13.59 -36.60 -10.11
CA ALA A 725 14.99 -36.20 -9.97
C ALA A 725 15.36 -35.75 -8.54
N GLY A 726 14.37 -35.42 -7.71
CA GLY A 726 14.59 -34.91 -6.36
C GLY A 726 14.96 -33.43 -6.33
N SER A 727 15.50 -32.97 -5.20
CA SER A 727 15.98 -31.59 -5.07
C SER A 727 17.36 -31.41 -5.74
N GLY A 728 17.72 -30.18 -6.10
CA GLY A 728 19.03 -29.88 -6.68
C GLY A 728 20.21 -30.32 -5.81
N PRO A 729 20.22 -30.03 -4.50
CA PRO A 729 21.26 -30.51 -3.60
C PRO A 729 21.40 -32.04 -3.60
N GLU A 730 20.29 -32.78 -3.60
CA GLU A 730 20.28 -34.24 -3.63
C GLU A 730 20.81 -34.77 -4.97
N TYR A 731 20.15 -34.40 -6.08
CA TYR A 731 20.50 -34.86 -7.42
C TYR A 731 21.98 -34.63 -7.71
N LEU A 732 22.43 -33.38 -7.56
CA LEU A 732 23.80 -32.99 -7.90
C LEU A 732 24.82 -33.68 -7.00
N SER A 733 24.57 -33.77 -5.69
CA SER A 733 25.49 -34.46 -4.77
C SER A 733 25.63 -35.94 -5.13
N LEU A 734 24.52 -36.61 -5.45
CA LEU A 734 24.53 -38.03 -5.81
C LEU A 734 25.27 -38.27 -7.14
N GLN A 735 25.13 -37.38 -8.13
CA GLN A 735 25.90 -37.46 -9.39
C GLN A 735 27.42 -37.36 -9.12
N ILE A 736 27.85 -36.39 -8.31
CA ILE A 736 29.28 -36.22 -7.98
C ILE A 736 29.82 -37.42 -7.19
N ILE A 737 29.05 -37.94 -6.24
CA ILE A 737 29.42 -39.12 -5.43
C ILE A 737 29.52 -40.37 -6.30
N ALA A 738 28.60 -40.56 -7.26
CA ALA A 738 28.61 -41.70 -8.17
C ALA A 738 29.84 -41.66 -9.09
N ARG A 739 30.18 -40.48 -9.63
CA ARG A 739 31.36 -40.26 -10.48
C ARG A 739 32.67 -40.62 -9.77
N ASP A 740 32.81 -40.31 -8.48
CA ASP A 740 34.00 -40.62 -7.70
C ASP A 740 34.28 -42.14 -7.62
N LYS A 741 33.23 -42.96 -7.44
CA LYS A 741 33.38 -44.42 -7.41
C LYS A 741 34.00 -44.98 -8.68
N GLY A 742 33.70 -44.38 -9.83
CA GLY A 742 34.24 -44.74 -11.13
C GLY A 742 35.68 -44.27 -11.36
N LEU A 743 36.19 -43.31 -10.58
CA LEU A 743 37.52 -42.73 -10.74
C LEU A 743 38.61 -43.43 -9.91
N ARG A 744 38.24 -44.30 -8.97
CA ARG A 744 39.16 -44.97 -8.02
C ARG A 744 40.29 -45.79 -8.68
N TRP A 745 40.23 -46.05 -9.98
CA TRP A 745 41.23 -46.82 -10.73
C TRP A 745 41.96 -46.04 -11.85
N ARG A 746 41.65 -44.74 -12.07
CA ARG A 746 42.26 -43.88 -13.13
C ARG A 746 42.77 -42.52 -12.58
N VAL A 747 43.75 -42.54 -11.67
CA VAL A 747 44.08 -41.39 -10.78
C VAL A 747 45.32 -40.58 -11.19
N TRP A 748 45.87 -40.73 -12.41
CA TRP A 748 47.18 -40.12 -12.74
C TRP A 748 47.14 -38.65 -13.21
N GLU A 749 45.97 -38.04 -13.41
CA GLU A 749 45.86 -36.64 -13.84
C GLU A 749 45.50 -35.67 -12.69
N LYS A 750 46.47 -34.82 -12.32
CA LYS A 750 46.33 -33.80 -11.25
C LYS A 750 45.10 -32.89 -11.44
N ASN A 751 44.86 -32.41 -12.66
CA ASN A 751 43.75 -31.51 -12.99
C ASN A 751 42.38 -32.15 -12.73
N ARG A 752 42.23 -33.44 -13.06
CA ARG A 752 40.99 -34.19 -12.83
C ARG A 752 40.73 -34.38 -11.32
N ARG A 753 41.78 -34.60 -10.54
CA ARG A 753 41.69 -34.78 -9.08
C ARG A 753 41.29 -33.48 -8.37
N GLU A 754 41.88 -32.35 -8.75
CA GLU A 754 41.51 -31.03 -8.20
C GLU A 754 40.06 -30.65 -8.54
N ARG A 755 39.62 -30.94 -9.77
CA ARG A 755 38.24 -30.72 -10.20
C ARG A 755 37.24 -31.56 -9.40
N GLN A 756 37.51 -32.84 -9.16
CA GLN A 756 36.63 -33.70 -8.37
C GLN A 756 36.53 -33.23 -6.90
N ALA A 757 37.65 -32.77 -6.31
CA ALA A 757 37.64 -32.19 -4.97
C ALA A 757 36.78 -30.91 -4.90
N LEU A 758 36.87 -30.02 -5.91
CA LEU A 758 36.00 -28.85 -6.01
C LEU A 758 34.52 -29.25 -6.12
N ALA A 759 34.19 -30.24 -6.96
CA ALA A 759 32.81 -30.69 -7.13
C ALA A 759 32.21 -31.22 -5.82
N LEU A 760 32.98 -32.01 -5.04
CA LEU A 760 32.56 -32.49 -3.72
C LEU A 760 32.37 -31.34 -2.71
N HIS A 761 33.23 -30.33 -2.73
CA HIS A 761 33.05 -29.12 -1.91
C HIS A 761 31.75 -28.39 -2.28
N LEU A 762 31.48 -28.19 -3.57
CA LEU A 762 30.28 -27.51 -4.03
C LEU A 762 29.02 -28.33 -3.73
N ALA A 763 29.09 -29.67 -3.79
CA ALA A 763 28.01 -30.55 -3.37
C ALA A 763 27.66 -30.34 -1.88
N VAL A 764 28.64 -30.28 -0.98
CA VAL A 764 28.38 -29.96 0.44
C VAL A 764 27.84 -28.54 0.60
N LYS A 765 28.35 -27.58 -0.18
CA LYS A 765 27.89 -26.18 -0.15
C LYS A 765 26.44 -26.04 -0.61
N SER A 766 26.03 -26.79 -1.62
CA SER A 766 24.67 -26.75 -2.14
C SER A 766 23.65 -27.28 -1.14
N THR A 767 24.03 -28.20 -0.24
CA THR A 767 23.14 -28.64 0.84
C THR A 767 22.93 -27.60 1.92
N ARG A 768 23.89 -26.69 2.14
CA ARG A 768 23.76 -25.58 3.11
C ARG A 768 22.81 -24.49 2.62
N TYR A 769 22.91 -24.17 1.34
CA TYR A 769 22.21 -23.05 0.71
C TYR A 769 21.23 -23.52 -0.37
N GLY A 770 20.74 -24.75 -0.25
CA GLY A 770 19.81 -25.37 -1.18
C GLY A 770 18.38 -25.37 -0.65
N CYS A 771 17.52 -26.15 -1.29
CA CYS A 771 16.11 -26.20 -0.92
C CYS A 771 15.86 -27.05 0.33
N ASN A 772 15.48 -26.40 1.43
CA ASN A 772 15.11 -27.07 2.68
C ASN A 772 13.64 -27.52 2.72
N ARG A 773 12.83 -27.18 1.71
CA ARG A 773 11.41 -27.62 1.63
C ARG A 773 11.27 -29.10 1.25
N SER A 774 12.31 -29.71 0.67
CA SER A 774 12.28 -31.09 0.18
C SER A 774 12.78 -32.13 1.19
N GLY A 775 13.01 -31.74 2.44
CA GLY A 775 13.44 -32.64 3.52
C GLY A 775 14.90 -32.46 3.92
N PRO A 776 15.43 -33.34 4.79
CA PRO A 776 16.81 -33.26 5.30
C PRO A 776 17.86 -33.58 4.23
N HIS A 777 19.03 -32.95 4.33
CA HIS A 777 20.14 -33.12 3.39
C HIS A 777 21.31 -33.95 3.95
N SER A 778 21.20 -34.41 5.19
CA SER A 778 22.32 -35.01 5.95
C SER A 778 23.02 -36.17 5.26
N GLU A 779 22.27 -37.09 4.63
CA GLU A 779 22.84 -38.33 4.08
C GLU A 779 23.89 -38.06 2.99
N TYR A 780 23.51 -37.33 1.94
CA TYR A 780 24.40 -37.04 0.83
C TYR A 780 25.41 -35.92 1.15
N SER A 781 25.05 -34.95 2.00
CA SER A 781 26.01 -33.94 2.48
C SER A 781 27.16 -34.61 3.23
N LYS A 782 26.86 -35.50 4.20
CA LYS A 782 27.87 -36.23 4.97
C LYS A 782 28.70 -37.16 4.09
N LYS A 783 28.09 -37.80 3.10
CA LYS A 783 28.79 -38.71 2.18
C LYS A 783 29.77 -37.97 1.27
N ALA A 784 29.36 -36.86 0.66
CA ALA A 784 30.25 -36.01 -0.13
C ALA A 784 31.40 -35.45 0.72
N PHE A 785 31.09 -34.97 1.93
CA PHE A 785 32.08 -34.52 2.91
C PHE A 785 33.10 -35.61 3.25
N THR A 786 32.63 -36.83 3.52
CA THR A 786 33.50 -37.96 3.88
C THR A 786 34.44 -38.32 2.73
N ILE A 787 33.96 -38.35 1.49
CA ILE A 787 34.79 -38.62 0.31
C ILE A 787 35.83 -37.51 0.14
N LEU A 788 35.43 -36.23 0.24
CA LEU A 788 36.33 -35.09 0.14
C LEU A 788 37.48 -35.16 1.15
N HIS A 789 37.15 -35.38 2.43
CA HIS A 789 38.14 -35.43 3.50
C HIS A 789 39.01 -36.69 3.45
N LYS A 790 38.48 -37.82 3.00
CA LYS A 790 39.22 -39.08 2.93
C LYS A 790 40.13 -39.16 1.70
N ASP A 791 39.57 -38.93 0.52
CA ASP A 791 40.24 -39.24 -0.75
C ASP A 791 40.99 -38.00 -1.30
N TYR A 792 40.68 -36.81 -0.78
CA TYR A 792 41.24 -35.52 -1.20
C TYR A 792 41.72 -34.64 -0.02
N ALA A 793 42.19 -35.25 1.08
CA ALA A 793 42.58 -34.58 2.33
C ALA A 793 43.46 -33.32 2.14
N ASN A 794 44.41 -33.36 1.19
CA ASN A 794 45.38 -32.30 0.95
C ASN A 794 44.89 -31.21 -0.02
N SER A 795 43.64 -31.27 -0.49
CA SER A 795 43.10 -30.27 -1.40
C SER A 795 42.71 -28.98 -0.65
N PRO A 796 42.83 -27.79 -1.27
CA PRO A 796 42.35 -26.54 -0.66
C PRO A 796 40.82 -26.56 -0.41
N TRP A 797 40.09 -27.40 -1.15
CA TRP A 797 38.63 -27.55 -1.02
C TRP A 797 38.23 -28.28 0.25
N THR A 798 39.04 -29.23 0.71
CA THR A 798 38.86 -29.90 2.01
C THR A 798 38.95 -28.91 3.16
N GLN A 799 39.96 -28.03 3.13
CA GLN A 799 40.13 -26.98 4.15
C GLN A 799 38.95 -25.99 4.16
N ARG A 800 38.36 -25.69 3.00
CA ARG A 800 37.19 -24.83 2.86
C ARG A 800 35.86 -25.51 3.21
N THR A 801 35.87 -26.79 3.56
CA THR A 801 34.67 -27.57 3.89
C THR A 801 34.78 -28.18 5.29
N PRO A 802 34.72 -27.37 6.36
CA PRO A 802 34.88 -27.87 7.73
C PRO A 802 33.68 -28.65 8.27
N TYR A 803 32.49 -28.47 7.66
CA TYR A 803 31.24 -29.07 8.12
C TYR A 803 30.47 -29.68 6.95
N TRP A 804 29.58 -30.62 7.28
CA TRP A 804 28.46 -31.05 6.44
C TRP A 804 27.16 -30.53 7.06
N PHE A 805 26.08 -30.49 6.28
CA PHE A 805 24.82 -29.84 6.67
C PHE A 805 23.65 -30.81 6.57
N ASN A 806 22.66 -30.61 7.44
CA ASN A 806 21.38 -31.32 7.40
C ASN A 806 20.27 -30.39 6.94
#